data_AF-A0A1B9GCF0-F1
#
_entry.id   AF-A0A1B9GCF0-F1
#
_cell.length_a   1.000
_cell.length_b   1.000
_cell.length_c   1.000
_cell.angle_alpha   90.00
_cell.angle_beta   90.00
_cell.angle_gamma   90.00
#
_symmetry.space_group_name_H-M   'P 1'
#
loop_
_entity.id
_entity.type
_entity.pdbx_description
1 polymer ?
#
loop_
_entity_poly.entity_id
_entity_poly.type
_entity_poly.pdbx_seq_one_letter_code
_entity_poly.pdbx_strand_id
1 'polypeptide(L)'
;MADIIPETFPHNPSADFLDHLIHTLHLLQDYPTAQTYCGRLILVENQGESRLSRGYIRLGDTAFQLEKYKLAMLSYARAYENARKNDEERITKYCLKRLERCSAHTEWGNVLLEEELDQVPNALSQMLLEPWSTELRSTIGEMQLSPSLCLESRQRMYTPHQGDLYKLPRFFKWIIPFSFAAMSTPRNEQDISALSSIGIKTIITLTEETPLPAQWFNHKSIKNIFIPIPNYYPPSIEQIDIIIQLLNDESNLPVLVHCGGGKGRAGTAIACYLASYGFNRPTGDRSHPFMSASEAISKLRSIRPGSLETTQQENFVSKWCSTVWKRQSIFPDRPSEPAPCRLMIEGSIGEESNLFILVGLPGSGKSWFSNALLARNPKGWKRISQDESGSRRMCETGISRAPSNTKQKVLLDRCNTSSKDRREWLKLSSNWVKDPICIWFDYDKNLCTSRAQRRIGHPTIQPGNRVRNAVEQMDRIFDRPTLEEGFRALCIIRSFEAALELVERLSPRIGIYKFPRTPHLIDLGAATCDDLIEKVPAFNVEQTNLGDTPPNSRREDKVIITEKIDEANMGFSLSSDRTKIIVQNRSHYINPTSHEQFKKLGHWLETHLDGLKKLLGQDEYFAERYILFGEWMYATHSIHYTLLPDLFIAFDLCDRSTDAFLDRRTLQSLLNQYGCGIPLVPVMEEVDQCPTEKELWEMVQRKSQFWDGRVEGIYVKWESDGVVRRRGKVVRSDFIAGNEHWMKRRLEVNELAKIAT
;
A
#
# COMPACT_ATOMS: atom_id res chain seq x y z
N MET A 1 -27.57 1.42 49.45
CA MET A 1 -28.35 0.47 50.28
C MET A 1 -27.50 -0.79 50.40
N ALA A 2 -27.06 -1.07 51.62
CA ALA A 2 -26.48 -2.36 51.99
C ALA A 2 -27.58 -3.44 52.02
N ASP A 3 -27.18 -4.68 51.82
CA ASP A 3 -27.97 -5.92 51.94
C ASP A 3 -28.91 -6.26 50.77
N ILE A 4 -28.33 -6.59 49.61
CA ILE A 4 -28.90 -7.66 48.78
C ILE A 4 -28.52 -8.98 49.47
N ILE A 5 -29.54 -9.68 49.99
CA ILE A 5 -29.45 -10.92 50.79
C ILE A 5 -28.34 -11.86 50.25
N PRO A 6 -27.22 -12.07 50.99
CA PRO A 6 -26.06 -12.83 50.53
C PRO A 6 -26.36 -14.28 50.10
N GLU A 7 -27.43 -14.87 50.62
CA GLU A 7 -27.79 -16.28 50.39
C GLU A 7 -28.62 -16.54 49.12
N THR A 8 -28.96 -15.51 48.33
CA THR A 8 -29.82 -15.65 47.13
C THR A 8 -29.13 -15.30 45.81
N PHE A 9 -27.86 -14.88 45.81
CA PHE A 9 -27.15 -14.61 44.56
C PHE A 9 -26.75 -15.94 43.89
N PRO A 10 -27.26 -16.27 42.70
CA PRO A 10 -26.96 -17.54 42.06
C PRO A 10 -25.46 -17.69 41.77
N HIS A 11 -24.91 -18.88 42.01
CA HIS A 11 -23.49 -19.16 41.76
C HIS A 11 -23.09 -18.97 40.28
N ASN A 12 -24.01 -19.32 39.36
CA ASN A 12 -23.89 -19.08 37.91
C ASN A 12 -25.10 -18.25 37.44
N PRO A 13 -25.05 -16.91 37.56
CA PRO A 13 -26.16 -16.05 37.14
C PRO A 13 -26.34 -16.09 35.62
N SER A 14 -27.59 -16.14 35.15
CA SER A 14 -27.89 -16.04 33.72
C SER A 14 -27.63 -14.63 33.19
N ALA A 15 -27.44 -14.49 31.87
CA ALA A 15 -27.24 -13.18 31.23
C ALA A 15 -28.43 -12.23 31.48
N ASP A 16 -29.67 -12.73 31.40
CA ASP A 16 -30.86 -11.89 31.63
C ASP A 16 -30.97 -11.46 33.10
N PHE A 17 -30.60 -12.32 34.06
CA PHE A 17 -30.53 -11.93 35.47
C PHE A 17 -29.52 -10.80 35.69
N LEU A 18 -28.32 -10.92 35.10
CA LEU A 18 -27.29 -9.89 35.19
C LEU A 18 -27.74 -8.58 34.54
N ASP A 19 -28.38 -8.62 33.36
CA ASP A 19 -28.88 -7.40 32.71
C ASP A 19 -29.96 -6.70 33.55
N HIS A 20 -30.91 -7.45 34.10
CA HIS A 20 -31.93 -6.91 35.00
C HIS A 20 -31.34 -6.31 36.28
N LEU A 21 -30.36 -6.99 36.88
CA LEU A 21 -29.65 -6.48 38.06
C LEU A 21 -28.91 -5.18 37.74
N ILE A 22 -28.16 -5.13 36.64
CA ILE A 22 -27.45 -3.93 36.19
C ILE A 22 -28.43 -2.79 35.93
N HIS A 23 -29.56 -3.07 35.27
CA HIS A 23 -30.60 -2.07 35.04
C HIS A 23 -31.16 -1.52 36.36
N THR A 24 -31.39 -2.38 37.35
CA THR A 24 -31.87 -2.00 38.68
C THR A 24 -30.85 -1.13 39.41
N LEU A 25 -29.57 -1.51 39.38
CA LEU A 25 -28.47 -0.73 39.96
C LEU A 25 -28.32 0.64 39.28
N HIS A 26 -28.55 0.73 37.96
CA HIS A 26 -28.62 2.00 37.24
C HIS A 26 -29.76 2.90 37.74
N LEU A 27 -30.96 2.35 37.94
CA LEU A 27 -32.09 3.11 38.50
C LEU A 27 -31.81 3.59 39.93
N LEU A 28 -31.04 2.81 40.70
CA LEU A 28 -30.57 3.16 42.04
C LEU A 28 -29.32 4.07 42.04
N GLN A 29 -28.78 4.41 40.86
CA GLN A 29 -27.54 5.17 40.68
C GLN A 29 -26.29 4.53 41.33
N ASP A 30 -26.31 3.21 41.58
CA ASP A 30 -25.16 2.46 42.08
C ASP A 30 -24.29 1.96 40.92
N TYR A 31 -23.66 2.92 40.24
CA TYR A 31 -22.81 2.66 39.08
C TYR A 31 -21.54 1.85 39.38
N PRO A 32 -20.83 2.04 40.51
CA PRO A 32 -19.65 1.22 40.83
C PRO A 32 -19.99 -0.28 40.92
N THR A 33 -21.10 -0.62 41.60
CA THR A 33 -21.58 -2.00 41.70
C THR A 33 -22.04 -2.50 40.33
N ALA A 34 -22.79 -1.69 39.57
CA ALA A 34 -23.23 -2.03 38.23
C ALA A 34 -22.05 -2.37 37.29
N GLN A 35 -20.94 -1.63 37.36
CA GLN A 35 -19.76 -1.83 36.50
C GLN A 35 -19.16 -3.22 36.72
N THR A 36 -19.12 -3.67 37.97
CA THR A 36 -18.60 -5.00 38.35
C THR A 36 -19.43 -6.11 37.70
N TYR A 37 -20.76 -5.97 37.71
CA TYR A 37 -21.66 -6.94 37.08
C TYR A 37 -21.67 -6.85 35.55
N CYS A 38 -21.43 -5.66 34.96
CA CYS A 38 -21.29 -5.51 33.51
C CYS A 38 -20.15 -6.38 32.95
N GLY A 39 -19.01 -6.44 33.64
CA GLY A 39 -17.90 -7.30 33.22
C GLY A 39 -18.27 -8.79 33.23
N ARG A 40 -19.03 -9.23 34.24
CA ARG A 40 -19.55 -10.61 34.30
C ARG A 40 -20.54 -10.89 33.17
N LEU A 41 -21.43 -9.95 32.87
CA LEU A 41 -22.40 -10.08 31.78
C LEU A 41 -21.68 -10.25 30.44
N ILE A 42 -20.66 -9.43 30.15
CA ILE A 42 -19.86 -9.55 28.92
C ILE A 42 -19.19 -10.92 28.83
N LEU A 43 -18.61 -11.43 29.93
CA LEU A 43 -17.96 -12.74 29.94
C LEU A 43 -18.96 -13.89 29.70
N VAL A 44 -20.16 -13.81 30.26
CA VAL A 44 -21.22 -14.81 30.05
C VAL A 44 -21.76 -14.75 28.62
N GLU A 45 -21.99 -13.55 28.07
CA GLU A 45 -22.50 -13.38 26.70
C GLU A 45 -21.50 -13.84 25.64
N ASN A 46 -20.20 -13.71 25.87
CA ASN A 46 -19.16 -14.14 24.92
C ASN A 46 -18.87 -15.66 24.95
N GLN A 47 -19.46 -16.42 25.88
CA GLN A 47 -19.35 -17.89 25.90
C GLN A 47 -20.32 -18.58 24.93
N GLY A 48 -21.34 -17.88 24.43
CA GLY A 48 -22.31 -18.40 23.45
C GLY A 48 -21.91 -18.15 21.99
N GLU A 49 -22.59 -18.83 21.06
CA GLU A 49 -22.34 -18.68 19.61
C GLU A 49 -22.71 -17.28 19.06
N SER A 50 -23.54 -16.52 19.77
CA SER A 50 -23.97 -15.18 19.37
C SER A 50 -23.32 -14.08 20.23
N ARG A 51 -22.46 -13.26 19.63
CA ARG A 51 -21.87 -12.08 20.30
C ARG A 51 -22.93 -10.99 20.50
N LEU A 52 -23.42 -10.86 21.72
CA LEU A 52 -24.46 -9.89 22.07
C LEU A 52 -23.89 -8.48 22.32
N SER A 53 -24.72 -7.46 22.11
CA SER A 53 -24.36 -6.04 22.29
C SER A 53 -24.69 -5.51 23.70
N ARG A 54 -25.56 -6.19 24.45
CA ARG A 54 -26.16 -5.71 25.72
C ARG A 54 -25.11 -5.43 26.80
N GLY A 55 -24.23 -6.38 27.12
CA GLY A 55 -23.21 -6.19 28.15
C GLY A 55 -22.28 -5.00 27.88
N TYR A 56 -21.89 -4.80 26.63
CA TYR A 56 -21.06 -3.66 26.23
C TYR A 56 -21.80 -2.33 26.32
N ILE A 57 -23.08 -2.27 25.95
CA ILE A 57 -23.90 -1.06 26.12
C ILE A 57 -24.00 -0.68 27.60
N ARG A 58 -24.32 -1.66 28.46
CA ARG A 58 -24.41 -1.46 29.92
C ARG A 58 -23.10 -0.99 30.52
N LEU A 59 -21.98 -1.61 30.13
CA LEU A 59 -20.66 -1.18 30.57
C LEU A 59 -20.38 0.26 30.12
N GLY A 60 -20.68 0.57 28.86
CA GLY A 60 -20.52 1.91 28.30
C GLY A 60 -21.33 2.98 29.03
N ASP A 61 -22.58 2.69 29.35
CA ASP A 61 -23.46 3.60 30.07
C ASP A 61 -23.00 3.81 31.51
N THR A 62 -22.64 2.72 32.19
CA THR A 62 -22.09 2.78 33.55
C THR A 62 -20.78 3.58 33.60
N ALA A 63 -19.85 3.26 32.70
CA ALA A 63 -18.54 3.91 32.63
C ALA A 63 -18.66 5.41 32.35
N PHE A 64 -19.63 5.81 31.51
CA PHE A 64 -19.88 7.21 31.22
C PHE A 64 -20.35 7.98 32.46
N GLN A 65 -21.23 7.39 33.29
CA GLN A 65 -21.68 8.00 34.55
C GLN A 65 -20.58 8.07 35.61
N LEU A 66 -19.60 7.17 35.54
CA LEU A 66 -18.40 7.17 36.39
C LEU A 66 -17.26 8.04 35.85
N GLU A 67 -17.49 8.83 34.80
CA GLU A 67 -16.49 9.66 34.12
C GLU A 67 -15.28 8.88 33.57
N LYS A 68 -15.45 7.56 33.37
CA LYS A 68 -14.47 6.69 32.72
C LYS A 68 -14.68 6.68 31.23
N TYR A 69 -14.46 7.83 30.59
CA TYR A 69 -14.84 8.08 29.20
C TYR A 69 -14.13 7.16 28.20
N LYS A 70 -12.88 6.73 28.47
CA LYS A 70 -12.18 5.78 27.60
C LYS A 70 -12.82 4.40 27.66
N LEU A 71 -13.09 3.89 28.86
CA LEU A 71 -13.80 2.63 29.03
C LEU A 71 -15.18 2.69 28.35
N ALA A 72 -15.88 3.81 28.48
CA ALA A 72 -17.16 4.03 27.82
C ALA A 72 -17.03 3.97 26.29
N MET A 73 -16.08 4.71 25.72
CA MET A 73 -15.82 4.74 24.28
C MET A 73 -15.51 3.34 23.71
N LEU A 74 -14.58 2.61 24.34
CA LEU A 74 -14.21 1.26 23.91
C LEU A 74 -15.41 0.30 23.97
N SER A 75 -16.25 0.43 25.00
CA SER A 75 -17.44 -0.39 25.16
C SER A 75 -18.49 -0.10 24.07
N TYR A 76 -18.76 1.18 23.76
CA TYR A 76 -19.70 1.52 22.68
C TYR A 76 -19.19 1.10 21.31
N ALA A 77 -17.88 1.13 21.07
CA ALA A 77 -17.29 0.65 19.82
C ALA A 77 -17.56 -0.85 19.63
N ARG A 78 -17.38 -1.67 20.67
CA ARG A 78 -17.72 -3.11 20.61
C ARG A 78 -19.21 -3.38 20.45
N ALA A 79 -20.03 -2.63 21.19
CA ALA A 79 -21.47 -2.71 21.01
C ALA A 79 -21.89 -2.39 19.56
N TYR A 80 -21.28 -1.38 18.94
CA TYR A 80 -21.54 -1.04 17.53
C TYR A 80 -21.16 -2.20 16.60
N GLU A 81 -19.96 -2.76 16.75
CA GLU A 81 -19.48 -3.84 15.87
C GLU A 81 -20.34 -5.10 15.97
N ASN A 82 -20.79 -5.45 17.18
CA ASN A 82 -21.71 -6.58 17.37
C ASN A 82 -23.10 -6.28 16.80
N ALA A 83 -23.67 -5.11 17.14
CA ALA A 83 -24.98 -4.69 16.64
C ALA A 83 -25.03 -4.63 15.11
N ARG A 84 -23.94 -4.18 14.47
CA ARG A 84 -23.87 -4.09 13.01
C ARG A 84 -23.89 -5.46 12.34
N LYS A 85 -23.22 -6.47 12.92
CA LYS A 85 -23.22 -7.86 12.43
C LYS A 85 -24.60 -8.51 12.53
N ASN A 86 -25.40 -8.07 13.48
CA ASN A 86 -26.77 -8.55 13.71
C ASN A 86 -27.84 -7.65 13.05
N ASP A 87 -27.43 -6.68 12.21
CA ASP A 87 -28.30 -5.68 11.55
C ASP A 87 -29.21 -4.86 12.50
N GLU A 88 -28.75 -4.60 13.73
CA GLU A 88 -29.46 -3.83 14.75
C GLU A 88 -29.27 -2.30 14.60
N GLU A 89 -29.90 -1.69 13.60
CA GLU A 89 -29.69 -0.28 13.23
C GLU A 89 -29.94 0.74 14.38
N ARG A 90 -30.90 0.46 15.26
CA ARG A 90 -31.20 1.34 16.41
C ARG A 90 -30.02 1.40 17.38
N ILE A 91 -29.35 0.28 17.60
CA ILE A 91 -28.22 0.19 18.52
C ILE A 91 -26.97 0.83 17.91
N THR A 92 -26.71 0.60 16.62
CA THR A 92 -25.57 1.25 15.95
C THR A 92 -25.68 2.77 16.00
N LYS A 93 -26.87 3.36 15.73
CA LYS A 93 -27.13 4.79 15.88
C LYS A 93 -26.93 5.29 17.31
N TYR A 94 -27.38 4.52 18.30
CA TYR A 94 -27.16 4.83 19.71
C TYR A 94 -25.66 4.88 20.04
N CYS A 95 -24.90 3.85 19.66
CA CYS A 95 -23.47 3.76 19.90
C CYS A 95 -22.72 4.93 19.27
N LEU A 96 -23.01 5.29 18.01
CA LEU A 96 -22.36 6.44 17.34
C LEU A 96 -22.58 7.75 18.10
N LYS A 97 -23.82 8.02 18.56
CA LYS A 97 -24.13 9.20 19.37
C LYS A 97 -23.39 9.20 20.71
N ARG A 98 -23.20 8.04 21.33
CA ARG A 98 -22.47 7.91 22.60
C ARG A 98 -20.96 8.04 22.39
N LEU A 99 -20.42 7.51 21.30
CA LEU A 99 -19.03 7.69 20.89
C LEU A 99 -18.69 9.18 20.67
N GLU A 100 -19.55 9.92 19.96
CA GLU A 100 -19.42 11.37 19.80
C GLU A 100 -19.35 12.09 21.14
N ARG A 101 -20.23 11.75 22.10
CA ARG A 101 -20.18 12.34 23.45
C ARG A 101 -18.88 12.01 24.19
N CYS A 102 -18.39 10.78 24.08
CA CYS A 102 -17.11 10.40 24.70
C CYS A 102 -15.94 11.20 24.11
N SER A 103 -16.00 11.54 22.81
CA SER A 103 -14.92 12.28 22.13
C SER A 103 -14.66 13.68 22.66
N ALA A 104 -15.57 14.25 23.44
CA ALA A 104 -15.34 15.50 24.15
C ALA A 104 -14.34 15.37 25.30
N HIS A 105 -14.10 14.14 25.79
CA HIS A 105 -13.33 13.86 27.00
C HIS A 105 -12.12 12.93 26.77
N THR A 106 -12.14 12.10 25.71
CA THR A 106 -11.08 11.15 25.40
C THR A 106 -10.77 11.09 23.91
N GLU A 107 -9.56 10.67 23.55
CA GLU A 107 -9.14 10.55 22.15
C GLU A 107 -9.79 9.34 21.45
N TRP A 108 -9.92 9.37 20.13
CA TRP A 108 -10.54 8.30 19.36
C TRP A 108 -9.72 7.01 19.30
N GLY A 109 -10.43 5.88 19.23
CA GLY A 109 -9.83 4.58 19.03
C GLY A 109 -9.05 4.08 20.25
N ASN A 110 -8.05 3.25 19.97
CA ASN A 110 -7.21 2.62 20.98
C ASN A 110 -6.01 3.51 21.37
N VAL A 111 -6.23 4.83 21.43
CA VAL A 111 -5.26 5.81 21.91
C VAL A 111 -5.69 6.29 23.28
N LEU A 112 -4.97 5.89 24.32
CA LEU A 112 -5.31 6.14 25.73
C LEU A 112 -4.40 7.23 26.30
N LEU A 113 -4.96 8.15 27.07
CA LEU A 113 -4.18 9.04 27.93
C LEU A 113 -3.58 8.24 29.10
N GLU A 114 -2.48 8.74 29.67
CA GLU A 114 -1.80 8.09 30.82
C GLU A 114 -2.75 7.86 32.01
N GLU A 115 -3.67 8.80 32.28
CA GLU A 115 -4.70 8.71 33.34
C GLU A 115 -5.86 7.76 33.01
N GLU A 116 -5.96 7.30 31.76
CA GLU A 116 -7.02 6.39 31.31
C GLU A 116 -6.62 4.92 31.36
N LEU A 117 -5.34 4.62 31.60
CA LEU A 117 -4.81 3.26 31.55
C LEU A 117 -5.51 2.32 32.53
N ASP A 118 -5.77 2.80 33.75
CA ASP A 118 -6.42 2.03 34.81
C ASP A 118 -7.93 1.90 34.62
N GLN A 119 -8.51 2.58 33.61
CA GLN A 119 -9.95 2.46 33.33
C GLN A 119 -10.30 1.12 32.68
N VAL A 120 -9.37 0.46 31.98
CA VAL A 120 -9.63 -0.78 31.25
C VAL A 120 -9.42 -2.00 32.17
N PRO A 121 -10.46 -2.76 32.51
CA PRO A 121 -10.30 -3.92 33.38
C PRO A 121 -9.45 -5.01 32.72
N ASN A 122 -8.49 -5.59 33.45
CA ASN A 122 -7.61 -6.65 32.94
C ASN A 122 -8.38 -7.85 32.35
N ALA A 123 -9.51 -8.23 32.95
CA ALA A 123 -10.34 -9.33 32.46
C ALA A 123 -11.02 -9.05 31.10
N LEU A 124 -11.15 -7.78 30.72
CA LEU A 124 -11.80 -7.35 29.48
C LEU A 124 -10.83 -6.70 28.49
N SER A 125 -9.55 -6.52 28.86
CA SER A 125 -8.59 -5.73 28.10
C SER A 125 -8.41 -6.25 26.68
N GLN A 126 -8.26 -7.57 26.51
CA GLN A 126 -8.12 -8.22 25.22
C GLN A 126 -9.31 -7.91 24.29
N MET A 127 -10.55 -8.02 24.80
CA MET A 127 -11.77 -7.75 24.03
C MET A 127 -11.94 -6.26 23.72
N LEU A 128 -11.73 -5.38 24.71
CA LEU A 128 -11.97 -3.95 24.54
C LEU A 128 -10.92 -3.29 23.64
N LEU A 129 -9.66 -3.74 23.72
CA LEU A 129 -8.52 -3.17 22.98
C LEU A 129 -8.23 -3.85 21.64
N GLU A 130 -9.12 -4.70 21.14
CA GLU A 130 -9.08 -5.16 19.74
C GLU A 130 -9.03 -3.95 18.76
N PRO A 131 -8.40 -4.05 17.59
CA PRO A 131 -8.46 -2.97 16.60
C PRO A 131 -9.90 -2.68 16.17
N TRP A 132 -10.21 -1.41 15.90
CA TRP A 132 -11.53 -1.03 15.37
C TRP A 132 -11.60 -1.36 13.87
N SER A 133 -12.73 -1.91 13.45
CA SER A 133 -13.03 -2.24 12.05
C SER A 133 -12.86 -1.04 11.11
N THR A 134 -12.59 -1.31 9.83
CA THR A 134 -12.45 -0.26 8.80
C THR A 134 -13.78 0.46 8.59
N GLU A 135 -14.88 -0.27 8.71
CA GLU A 135 -16.25 0.20 8.58
C GLU A 135 -16.58 1.22 9.68
N LEU A 136 -16.36 0.88 10.96
CA LEU A 136 -16.57 1.81 12.07
C LEU A 136 -15.73 3.09 11.91
N ARG A 137 -14.45 2.94 11.54
CA ARG A 137 -13.55 4.07 11.28
C ARG A 137 -14.03 4.94 10.12
N SER A 138 -14.56 4.35 9.05
CA SER A 138 -15.15 5.09 7.93
C SER A 138 -16.39 5.85 8.35
N THR A 139 -17.33 5.18 9.03
CA THR A 139 -18.56 5.80 9.52
C THR A 139 -18.28 6.98 10.45
N ILE A 140 -17.31 6.84 11.38
CA ILE A 140 -16.91 7.96 12.25
C ILE A 140 -16.29 9.10 11.44
N GLY A 141 -15.48 8.78 10.43
CA GLY A 141 -14.85 9.79 9.58
C GLY A 141 -15.81 10.58 8.69
N GLU A 142 -17.04 10.08 8.50
CA GLU A 142 -18.13 10.76 7.78
C GLU A 142 -19.02 11.61 8.71
N MET A 143 -18.87 11.47 10.03
CA MET A 143 -19.63 12.27 11.00
C MET A 143 -19.18 13.73 10.95
N GLN A 144 -20.15 14.65 11.00
CA GLN A 144 -19.88 16.09 11.14
C GLN A 144 -19.59 16.42 12.60
N LEU A 145 -18.33 16.26 12.98
CA LEU A 145 -17.89 16.45 14.36
C LEU A 145 -17.38 17.89 14.58
N SER A 146 -17.60 18.39 15.79
CA SER A 146 -16.98 19.63 16.29
C SER A 146 -16.04 19.29 17.45
N PRO A 147 -14.75 19.03 17.19
CA PRO A 147 -13.80 18.63 18.22
C PRO A 147 -13.70 19.66 19.35
N SER A 148 -13.85 19.21 20.59
CA SER A 148 -13.78 20.04 21.79
C SER A 148 -12.68 19.62 22.77
N LEU A 149 -12.21 18.36 22.69
CA LEU A 149 -11.16 17.84 23.55
C LEU A 149 -9.84 18.60 23.32
N CYS A 150 -9.45 19.38 24.32
CA CYS A 150 -8.16 20.07 24.38
C CYS A 150 -7.08 19.13 24.93
N LEU A 151 -6.03 18.91 24.15
CA LEU A 151 -4.88 18.10 24.58
C LEU A 151 -3.62 18.95 24.65
N GLU A 152 -2.93 18.94 25.78
CA GLU A 152 -1.66 19.62 25.96
C GLU A 152 -0.49 18.79 25.43
N SER A 153 0.54 19.45 24.89
CA SER A 153 1.72 18.77 24.32
C SER A 153 2.51 17.88 25.31
N ARG A 154 2.29 18.02 26.61
CA ARG A 154 2.96 17.21 27.65
C ARG A 154 2.20 15.94 28.01
N GLN A 155 0.92 15.85 27.67
CA GLN A 155 0.11 14.65 27.93
C GLN A 155 0.70 13.47 27.17
N ARG A 156 0.84 12.35 27.89
CA ARG A 156 1.37 11.10 27.35
C ARG A 156 0.21 10.25 26.88
N MET A 157 0.39 9.62 25.74
CA MET A 157 -0.58 8.72 25.14
C MET A 157 0.05 7.36 24.89
N TYR A 158 -0.79 6.34 24.98
CA TYR A 158 -0.45 4.95 24.86
C TYR A 158 -1.38 4.27 23.87
N THR A 159 -0.89 3.23 23.21
CA THR A 159 -1.71 2.41 22.32
C THR A 159 -1.28 0.94 22.40
N PRO A 160 -2.21 -0.03 22.21
CA PRO A 160 -1.84 -1.43 22.10
C PRO A 160 -0.89 -1.67 20.92
N HIS A 161 0.24 -2.31 21.20
CA HIS A 161 1.21 -2.73 20.21
C HIS A 161 1.91 -4.00 20.69
N GLN A 162 1.87 -5.07 19.88
CA GLN A 162 2.51 -6.36 20.19
C GLN A 162 2.08 -6.98 21.53
N GLY A 163 0.84 -6.74 21.97
CA GLY A 163 0.31 -7.28 23.23
C GLY A 163 0.49 -6.37 24.45
N ASP A 164 1.31 -5.33 24.34
CA ASP A 164 1.58 -4.37 25.42
C ASP A 164 1.10 -2.96 25.08
N LEU A 165 1.07 -2.08 26.09
CA LEU A 165 0.79 -0.66 25.90
C LEU A 165 2.08 0.09 25.52
N TYR A 166 2.13 0.58 24.28
CA TYR A 166 3.25 1.33 23.74
C TYR A 166 3.01 2.84 23.85
N LYS A 167 4.03 3.57 24.32
CA LYS A 167 3.97 5.02 24.48
C LYS A 167 4.21 5.74 23.16
N LEU A 168 3.21 6.46 22.67
CA LEU A 168 3.32 7.27 21.46
C LEU A 168 4.22 8.50 21.68
N PRO A 169 4.87 9.00 20.62
CA PRO A 169 5.50 10.31 20.68
C PRO A 169 4.49 11.41 21.03
N ARG A 170 5.01 12.48 21.62
CA ARG A 170 4.19 13.51 22.28
C ARG A 170 3.23 14.18 21.32
N PHE A 171 2.16 14.71 21.90
CA PHE A 171 1.23 15.62 21.24
C PHE A 171 0.52 15.02 20.02
N PHE A 172 0.33 13.70 20.01
CA PHE A 172 -0.60 13.03 19.10
C PHE A 172 -2.02 13.59 19.25
N LYS A 173 -2.73 13.76 18.14
CA LYS A 173 -4.17 14.03 18.14
C LYS A 173 -4.76 13.71 16.79
N TRP A 174 -5.96 13.16 16.78
CA TRP A 174 -6.79 13.17 15.58
C TRP A 174 -7.36 14.57 15.35
N ILE A 175 -6.94 15.22 14.27
CA ILE A 175 -7.57 16.47 13.79
C ILE A 175 -8.92 16.14 13.16
N ILE A 176 -8.92 15.11 12.31
CA ILE A 176 -10.09 14.47 11.73
C ILE A 176 -10.00 12.99 12.08
N PRO A 177 -10.95 12.42 12.85
CA PRO A 177 -10.88 11.03 13.30
C PRO A 177 -10.63 10.05 12.16
N PHE A 178 -9.64 9.18 12.36
CA PHE A 178 -9.25 8.14 11.39
C PHE A 178 -8.96 8.66 9.97
N SER A 179 -8.59 9.93 9.82
CA SER A 179 -8.30 10.54 8.52
C SER A 179 -7.06 11.42 8.57
N PHE A 180 -7.00 12.35 9.53
CA PHE A 180 -5.89 13.29 9.63
C PHE A 180 -5.45 13.44 11.09
N ALA A 181 -4.20 13.12 11.37
CA ALA A 181 -3.61 13.24 12.70
C ALA A 181 -2.35 14.12 12.69
N ALA A 182 -1.95 14.60 13.87
CA ALA A 182 -0.72 15.35 14.03
C ALA A 182 0.00 15.02 15.33
N MET A 183 1.34 15.05 15.30
CA MET A 183 2.18 14.73 16.47
C MET A 183 3.57 15.38 16.40
N SER A 184 4.36 15.19 17.46
CA SER A 184 5.81 15.44 17.45
C SER A 184 6.58 14.34 16.72
N THR A 185 7.85 14.60 16.40
CA THR A 185 8.68 13.70 15.59
C THR A 185 8.80 12.28 16.17
N PRO A 186 8.51 11.22 15.38
CA PRO A 186 8.88 9.85 15.71
C PRO A 186 10.39 9.71 15.96
N ARG A 187 10.77 8.90 16.94
CA ARG A 187 12.16 8.76 17.41
C ARG A 187 12.81 7.44 17.03
N ASN A 188 12.03 6.42 16.70
CA ASN A 188 12.53 5.10 16.33
C ASN A 188 11.53 4.35 15.41
N GLU A 189 11.93 3.17 14.93
CA GLU A 189 11.10 2.31 14.08
C GLU A 189 9.87 1.72 14.80
N GLN A 190 9.94 1.57 16.12
CA GLN A 190 8.82 1.07 16.93
C GLN A 190 7.68 2.10 16.94
N ASP A 191 7.98 3.40 16.97
CA ASP A 191 6.97 4.46 16.81
C ASP A 191 6.22 4.31 15.49
N ILE A 192 6.93 4.02 14.39
CA ILE A 192 6.31 3.82 13.06
C ILE A 192 5.40 2.59 13.07
N SER A 193 5.83 1.51 13.73
CA SER A 193 5.07 0.27 13.86
C SER A 193 3.81 0.44 14.73
N ALA A 194 3.90 1.22 15.81
CA ALA A 194 2.76 1.57 16.67
C ALA A 194 1.76 2.51 15.96
N LEU A 195 2.24 3.46 15.15
CA LEU A 195 1.37 4.29 14.31
C LEU A 195 0.63 3.47 13.26
N SER A 196 1.29 2.46 12.70
CA SER A 196 0.65 1.52 11.77
C SER A 196 -0.43 0.67 12.48
N SER A 197 -0.24 0.25 13.73
CA SER A 197 -1.25 -0.54 14.46
C SER A 197 -2.52 0.24 14.81
N ILE A 198 -2.44 1.57 14.95
CA ILE A 198 -3.63 2.44 15.05
C ILE A 198 -4.20 2.86 13.68
N GLY A 199 -3.63 2.34 12.59
CA GLY A 199 -4.14 2.47 11.24
C GLY A 199 -3.58 3.60 10.40
N ILE A 200 -2.55 4.35 10.84
CA ILE A 200 -1.91 5.38 9.99
C ILE A 200 -1.27 4.70 8.77
N LYS A 201 -1.56 5.22 7.57
CA LYS A 201 -1.00 4.74 6.30
C LYS A 201 0.10 5.63 5.75
N THR A 202 0.04 6.93 6.01
CA THR A 202 1.00 7.88 5.45
C THR A 202 1.50 8.83 6.53
N ILE A 203 2.82 8.99 6.65
CA ILE A 203 3.47 9.99 7.49
C ILE A 203 4.03 11.09 6.58
N ILE A 204 3.73 12.35 6.91
CA ILE A 204 4.32 13.53 6.28
C ILE A 204 5.36 14.11 7.23
N THR A 205 6.63 13.98 6.86
CA THR A 205 7.77 14.55 7.60
C THR A 205 8.06 15.96 7.13
N LEU A 206 7.89 16.94 8.03
CA LEU A 206 8.17 18.35 7.76
C LEU A 206 9.55 18.83 8.21
N THR A 207 10.31 17.99 8.93
CA THR A 207 11.60 18.37 9.52
C THR A 207 12.75 18.30 8.52
N GLU A 208 13.09 19.43 7.90
CA GLU A 208 14.23 19.52 6.96
C GLU A 208 15.55 19.05 7.60
N GLU A 209 15.77 19.40 8.86
CA GLU A 209 17.04 19.18 9.55
C GLU A 209 17.23 17.73 9.99
N THR A 210 16.13 17.03 10.23
CA THR A 210 16.10 15.68 10.80
C THR A 210 15.02 14.84 10.10
N PRO A 211 15.26 14.42 8.85
CA PRO A 211 14.36 13.51 8.14
C PRO A 211 14.33 12.14 8.83
N LEU A 212 13.19 11.44 8.72
CA LEU A 212 13.07 10.08 9.24
C LEU A 212 13.88 9.09 8.38
N PRO A 213 14.60 8.13 8.99
CA PRO A 213 15.33 7.10 8.24
C PRO A 213 14.40 6.26 7.35
N ALA A 214 14.73 6.13 6.06
CA ALA A 214 13.94 5.35 5.10
C ALA A 214 13.75 3.89 5.54
N GLN A 215 14.77 3.30 6.18
CA GLN A 215 14.76 1.92 6.66
C GLN A 215 13.62 1.61 7.66
N TRP A 216 13.12 2.62 8.39
CA TRP A 216 12.00 2.42 9.32
C TRP A 216 10.70 2.05 8.62
N PHE A 217 10.59 2.29 7.31
CA PHE A 217 9.40 2.03 6.51
C PHE A 217 9.52 0.76 5.65
N ASN A 218 10.68 0.10 5.64
CA ASN A 218 10.87 -1.12 4.86
C ASN A 218 9.93 -2.24 5.35
N HIS A 219 9.34 -2.97 4.39
CA HIS A 219 8.41 -4.08 4.62
C HIS A 219 7.17 -3.73 5.48
N LYS A 220 6.77 -2.45 5.51
CA LYS A 220 5.55 -2.00 6.20
C LYS A 220 4.58 -1.39 5.19
N SER A 221 3.29 -1.44 5.53
CA SER A 221 2.22 -0.80 4.73
C SER A 221 2.19 0.72 4.89
N ILE A 222 2.79 1.25 5.96
CA ILE A 222 2.91 2.68 6.22
C ILE A 222 4.06 3.28 5.40
N LYS A 223 3.82 4.42 4.75
CA LYS A 223 4.82 5.12 3.93
C LYS A 223 5.17 6.50 4.48
N ASN A 224 6.38 6.97 4.14
CA ASN A 224 6.83 8.32 4.48
C ASN A 224 6.86 9.23 3.26
N ILE A 225 6.41 10.47 3.44
CA ILE A 225 6.46 11.54 2.46
C ILE A 225 7.22 12.71 3.08
N PHE A 226 8.40 13.01 2.53
CA PHE A 226 9.25 14.07 3.03
C PHE A 226 8.95 15.41 2.33
N ILE A 227 8.55 16.42 3.09
CA ILE A 227 8.29 17.78 2.63
C ILE A 227 9.09 18.74 3.53
N PRO A 228 10.37 19.02 3.21
CA PRO A 228 11.26 19.75 4.11
C PRO A 228 10.82 21.20 4.29
N ILE A 229 10.63 21.60 5.53
CA ILE A 229 10.38 23.00 5.90
C ILE A 229 11.43 23.38 6.95
N PRO A 230 12.15 24.51 6.80
CA PRO A 230 13.11 24.96 7.80
C PRO A 230 12.47 25.22 9.15
N ASN A 231 13.22 24.99 10.23
CA ASN A 231 12.74 25.22 11.58
C ASN A 231 12.33 26.68 11.79
N TYR A 232 11.21 26.91 12.50
CA TYR A 232 10.56 28.21 12.73
C TYR A 232 9.97 28.93 11.50
N TYR A 233 10.17 28.43 10.28
CA TYR A 233 9.55 28.98 9.07
C TYR A 233 8.20 28.33 8.76
N PRO A 234 7.30 29.01 8.04
CA PRO A 234 6.12 28.39 7.46
C PRO A 234 6.46 27.54 6.22
N PRO A 235 5.58 26.60 5.82
CA PRO A 235 5.61 26.00 4.49
C PRO A 235 5.49 27.05 3.37
N SER A 236 5.83 26.66 2.14
CA SER A 236 5.43 27.39 0.93
C SER A 236 3.97 27.10 0.55
N ILE A 237 3.40 27.91 -0.35
CA ILE A 237 2.04 27.66 -0.87
C ILE A 237 1.98 26.29 -1.55
N GLU A 238 2.99 25.98 -2.36
CA GLU A 238 3.07 24.73 -3.11
C GLU A 238 3.22 23.51 -2.19
N GLN A 239 3.92 23.66 -1.05
CA GLN A 239 3.99 22.60 -0.04
C GLN A 239 2.64 22.35 0.63
N ILE A 240 1.85 23.39 0.91
CA ILE A 240 0.47 23.21 1.41
C ILE A 240 -0.43 22.58 0.34
N ASP A 241 -0.32 23.00 -0.92
CA ASP A 241 -1.07 22.39 -2.03
C ASP A 241 -0.81 20.88 -2.10
N ILE A 242 0.47 20.46 -1.96
CA ILE A 242 0.84 19.04 -1.91
C ILE A 242 0.24 18.35 -0.68
N ILE A 243 0.36 18.93 0.52
CA ILE A 243 -0.17 18.33 1.76
C ILE A 243 -1.69 18.13 1.67
N ILE A 244 -2.43 19.13 1.19
CA ILE A 244 -3.88 19.04 1.01
C ILE A 244 -4.22 18.01 -0.07
N GLN A 245 -3.46 17.95 -1.17
CA GLN A 245 -3.69 16.93 -2.18
C GLN A 245 -3.49 15.51 -1.63
N LEU A 246 -2.48 15.30 -0.79
CA LEU A 246 -2.25 14.00 -0.14
C LEU A 246 -3.39 13.63 0.82
N LEU A 247 -3.95 14.61 1.52
CA LEU A 247 -5.12 14.44 2.39
C LEU A 247 -6.43 14.20 1.64
N ASN A 248 -6.52 14.63 0.37
CA ASN A 248 -7.68 14.40 -0.49
C ASN A 248 -7.65 13.05 -1.20
N ASP A 249 -6.51 12.36 -1.21
CA ASP A 249 -6.36 11.05 -1.84
C ASP A 249 -6.56 9.93 -0.81
N GLU A 250 -7.67 9.20 -0.95
CA GLU A 250 -8.09 8.13 -0.04
C GLU A 250 -7.04 7.02 0.12
N SER A 251 -6.19 6.80 -0.89
CA SER A 251 -5.12 5.81 -0.81
C SER A 251 -4.07 6.16 0.25
N ASN A 252 -3.94 7.44 0.60
CA ASN A 252 -3.02 7.92 1.62
C ASN A 252 -3.63 7.92 3.03
N LEU A 253 -4.95 7.92 3.14
CA LEU A 253 -5.66 8.05 4.42
C LEU A 253 -5.63 6.76 5.23
N PRO A 254 -5.43 6.83 6.56
CA PRO A 254 -5.21 8.04 7.37
C PRO A 254 -3.78 8.59 7.26
N VAL A 255 -3.68 9.92 7.20
CA VAL A 255 -2.42 10.67 7.10
C VAL A 255 -2.07 11.27 8.44
N LEU A 256 -0.79 11.22 8.80
CA LEU A 256 -0.21 11.87 9.97
C LEU A 256 0.82 12.90 9.54
N VAL A 257 0.71 14.14 10.03
CA VAL A 257 1.73 15.16 9.83
C VAL A 257 2.55 15.37 11.12
N HIS A 258 3.87 15.49 10.99
CA HIS A 258 4.71 15.84 12.13
C HIS A 258 5.75 16.91 11.79
N CYS A 259 6.20 17.59 12.84
CA CYS A 259 7.44 18.36 12.86
C CYS A 259 8.14 18.11 14.20
N GLY A 260 9.24 18.81 14.51
CA GLY A 260 10.01 18.59 15.75
C GLY A 260 9.12 18.49 17.01
N GLY A 261 8.37 19.55 17.32
CA GLY A 261 7.43 19.56 18.46
C GLY A 261 5.97 19.29 18.10
N GLY A 262 5.62 19.12 16.82
CA GLY A 262 4.23 19.04 16.36
C GLY A 262 3.42 20.34 16.52
N LYS A 263 4.10 21.50 16.64
CA LYS A 263 3.52 22.83 16.96
C LYS A 263 3.61 23.84 15.83
N GLY A 264 4.82 24.26 15.43
CA GLY A 264 5.02 25.29 14.41
C GLY A 264 4.64 24.83 13.02
N ARG A 265 5.58 24.20 12.29
CA ARG A 265 5.38 23.74 10.89
C ARG A 265 4.12 22.87 10.71
N ALA A 266 3.93 21.87 11.57
CA ALA A 266 2.75 21.01 11.55
C ALA A 266 1.47 21.79 11.88
N GLY A 267 1.50 22.67 12.88
CA GLY A 267 0.34 23.51 13.20
C GLY A 267 -0.03 24.48 12.08
N THR A 268 0.96 25.03 11.37
CA THR A 268 0.69 25.87 10.18
C THR A 268 0.00 25.07 9.08
N ALA A 269 0.45 23.84 8.80
CA ALA A 269 -0.21 22.97 7.83
C ALA A 269 -1.65 22.63 8.24
N ILE A 270 -1.87 22.31 9.52
CA ILE A 270 -3.21 22.04 10.07
C ILE A 270 -4.10 23.28 9.97
N ALA A 271 -3.60 24.47 10.31
CA ALA A 271 -4.37 25.70 10.23
C ALA A 271 -4.76 26.04 8.79
N CYS A 272 -3.87 25.84 7.81
CA CYS A 272 -4.19 25.97 6.39
C CYS A 272 -5.28 24.97 5.96
N TYR A 273 -5.20 23.73 6.42
CA TYR A 273 -6.24 22.71 6.18
C TYR A 273 -7.60 23.12 6.78
N LEU A 274 -7.62 23.51 8.06
CA LEU A 274 -8.85 23.94 8.74
C LEU A 274 -9.45 25.19 8.10
N ALA A 275 -8.63 26.12 7.63
CA ALA A 275 -9.11 27.26 6.85
C ALA A 275 -9.82 26.82 5.56
N SER A 276 -9.32 25.76 4.90
CA SER A 276 -9.89 25.24 3.65
C SER A 276 -11.15 24.39 3.85
N TYR A 277 -11.17 23.48 4.84
CA TYR A 277 -12.21 22.45 4.98
C TYR A 277 -12.90 22.40 6.35
N GLY A 278 -12.38 23.14 7.35
CA GLY A 278 -12.79 22.97 8.74
C GLY A 278 -12.47 21.58 9.27
N PHE A 279 -13.28 21.10 10.21
CA PHE A 279 -13.14 19.76 10.80
C PHE A 279 -13.83 18.66 9.98
N ASN A 280 -13.94 18.85 8.66
CA ASN A 280 -14.49 17.86 7.74
C ASN A 280 -13.37 17.25 6.89
N ARG A 281 -13.63 16.08 6.30
CA ARG A 281 -12.80 15.54 5.22
C ARG A 281 -12.88 16.46 3.99
N PRO A 282 -11.87 16.48 3.10
CA PRO A 282 -11.95 17.22 1.84
C PRO A 282 -13.13 16.72 1.00
N THR A 283 -14.08 17.61 0.69
CA THR A 283 -15.26 17.30 -0.13
C THR A 283 -15.27 18.18 -1.38
N GLY A 284 -14.83 17.65 -2.51
CA GLY A 284 -14.75 18.38 -3.77
C GLY A 284 -13.80 19.60 -3.73
N ASP A 285 -13.69 20.29 -4.86
CA ASP A 285 -12.95 21.55 -4.91
C ASP A 285 -13.82 22.71 -4.43
N ARG A 286 -13.27 23.58 -3.59
CA ARG A 286 -13.98 24.75 -3.05
C ARG A 286 -13.41 26.02 -3.63
N SER A 287 -14.29 26.94 -4.01
CA SER A 287 -13.87 28.22 -4.58
C SER A 287 -13.30 29.21 -3.56
N HIS A 288 -13.46 28.93 -2.27
CA HIS A 288 -13.08 29.83 -1.19
C HIS A 288 -12.79 29.05 0.10
N PRO A 289 -12.04 29.63 1.06
CA PRO A 289 -11.82 29.01 2.36
C PRO A 289 -13.13 28.83 3.14
N PHE A 290 -13.24 27.75 3.91
CA PHE A 290 -14.35 27.50 4.83
C PHE A 290 -14.47 28.54 5.94
N MET A 291 -13.31 29.01 6.43
CA MET A 291 -13.23 29.94 7.54
C MET A 291 -12.04 30.88 7.37
N SER A 292 -12.04 31.98 8.13
CA SER A 292 -10.94 32.92 8.12
C SER A 292 -9.67 32.33 8.74
N ALA A 293 -8.51 32.92 8.43
CA ALA A 293 -7.23 32.51 9.00
C ALA A 293 -7.22 32.62 10.54
N SER A 294 -7.76 33.71 11.09
CA SER A 294 -7.83 33.92 12.54
C SER A 294 -8.74 32.90 13.23
N GLU A 295 -9.88 32.57 12.61
CA GLU A 295 -10.78 31.54 13.13
C GLU A 295 -10.14 30.14 13.10
N ALA A 296 -9.45 29.78 12.01
CA ALA A 296 -8.74 28.51 11.90
C ALA A 296 -7.65 28.36 12.96
N ILE A 297 -6.85 29.42 13.18
CA ILE A 297 -5.81 29.44 14.21
C ILE A 297 -6.44 29.33 15.61
N SER A 298 -7.51 30.08 15.88
CA SER A 298 -8.22 30.06 17.17
C SER A 298 -8.78 28.67 17.48
N LYS A 299 -9.51 28.06 16.53
CA LYS A 299 -10.06 26.70 16.65
C LYS A 299 -8.98 25.63 16.80
N LEU A 300 -7.84 25.79 16.11
CA LEU A 300 -6.72 24.87 16.30
C LEU A 300 -6.14 24.99 17.71
N ARG A 301 -5.94 26.22 18.21
CA ARG A 301 -5.38 26.47 19.54
C ARG A 301 -6.30 26.03 20.66
N SER A 302 -7.62 26.06 20.47
CA SER A 302 -8.57 25.57 21.48
C SER A 302 -8.46 24.07 21.73
N ILE A 303 -8.08 23.29 20.72
CA ILE A 303 -7.94 21.83 20.83
C ILE A 303 -6.47 21.37 20.93
N ARG A 304 -5.52 22.20 20.48
CA ARG A 304 -4.06 21.96 20.47
C ARG A 304 -3.30 23.23 20.86
N PRO A 305 -3.22 23.56 22.15
CA PRO A 305 -2.57 24.77 22.64
C PRO A 305 -1.10 24.89 22.20
N GLY A 306 -0.69 26.11 21.84
CA GLY A 306 0.67 26.40 21.36
C GLY A 306 0.93 26.02 19.90
N SER A 307 -0.10 25.70 19.12
CA SER A 307 0.01 25.56 17.66
C SER A 307 0.33 26.92 17.01
N LEU A 308 1.24 26.89 16.03
CA LEU A 308 1.91 28.05 15.43
C LEU A 308 2.78 28.82 16.44
N GLU A 309 4.09 28.82 16.21
CA GLU A 309 5.11 29.32 17.13
C GLU A 309 5.62 30.73 16.76
N THR A 310 5.41 31.17 15.52
CA THR A 310 5.92 32.46 15.03
C THR A 310 4.84 33.29 14.33
N THR A 311 4.96 34.61 14.37
CA THR A 311 4.06 35.52 13.63
C THR A 311 4.15 35.30 12.12
N GLN A 312 5.30 34.87 11.60
CA GLN A 312 5.44 34.52 10.19
C GLN A 312 4.56 33.32 9.80
N GLN A 313 4.41 32.33 10.69
CA GLN A 313 3.51 31.20 10.49
C GLN A 313 2.04 31.64 10.50
N GLU A 314 1.64 32.53 11.42
CA GLU A 314 0.28 33.07 11.45
C GLU A 314 -0.04 33.88 10.18
N ASN A 315 0.85 34.80 9.80
CA ASN A 315 0.73 35.59 8.58
C ASN A 315 0.65 34.70 7.32
N PHE A 316 1.32 33.56 7.34
CA PHE A 316 1.26 32.61 6.23
C PHE A 316 -0.13 31.98 6.07
N VAL A 317 -0.87 31.71 7.13
CA VAL A 317 -2.26 31.20 7.03
C VAL A 317 -3.16 32.24 6.35
N SER A 318 -2.99 33.52 6.67
CA SER A 318 -3.68 34.62 5.98
C SER A 318 -3.31 34.70 4.50
N LYS A 319 -2.01 34.52 4.18
CA LYS A 319 -1.53 34.45 2.80
C LYS A 319 -2.14 33.27 2.05
N TRP A 320 -2.22 32.09 2.66
CA TRP A 320 -2.88 30.91 2.10
C TRP A 320 -4.35 31.18 1.77
N CYS A 321 -5.12 31.73 2.71
CA CYS A 321 -6.52 32.09 2.48
C CYS A 321 -6.66 33.09 1.31
N SER A 322 -5.78 34.10 1.27
CA SER A 322 -5.75 35.08 0.18
C SER A 322 -5.41 34.45 -1.17
N THR A 323 -4.50 33.46 -1.20
CA THR A 323 -4.18 32.71 -2.42
C THR A 323 -5.38 31.92 -2.92
N VAL A 324 -6.07 31.19 -2.03
CA VAL A 324 -7.30 30.45 -2.35
C VAL A 324 -8.36 31.38 -2.95
N TRP A 325 -8.61 32.53 -2.31
CA TRP A 325 -9.54 33.54 -2.83
C TRP A 325 -9.16 34.04 -4.22
N LYS A 326 -7.88 34.34 -4.45
CA LYS A 326 -7.40 34.85 -5.74
C LYS A 326 -7.55 33.82 -6.87
N ARG A 327 -7.29 32.54 -6.59
CA ARG A 327 -7.41 31.46 -7.58
C ARG A 327 -8.82 30.88 -7.68
N GLN A 328 -9.74 31.27 -6.79
CA GLN A 328 -11.10 30.74 -6.71
C GLN A 328 -11.16 29.20 -6.66
N SER A 329 -10.20 28.57 -6.00
CA SER A 329 -10.06 27.11 -5.88
C SER A 329 -9.14 26.76 -4.69
N ILE A 330 -9.29 25.57 -4.10
CA ILE A 330 -8.31 25.04 -3.11
C ILE A 330 -7.09 24.45 -3.82
N PHE A 331 -7.19 24.13 -5.10
CA PHE A 331 -6.08 23.59 -5.86
C PHE A 331 -5.59 24.62 -6.88
N PRO A 332 -4.30 24.61 -7.24
CA PRO A 332 -3.81 25.45 -8.33
C PRO A 332 -4.38 24.98 -9.67
N ASP A 333 -4.64 25.92 -10.57
CA ASP A 333 -5.00 25.63 -11.95
C ASP A 333 -3.96 24.71 -12.59
N ARG A 334 -4.44 23.67 -13.26
CA ARG A 334 -3.58 22.68 -13.91
C ARG A 334 -3.55 22.98 -15.40
N PRO A 335 -2.37 23.29 -15.97
CA PRO A 335 -2.21 23.31 -17.42
C PRO A 335 -2.69 21.98 -18.00
N SER A 336 -3.41 22.03 -19.12
CA SER A 336 -3.87 20.83 -19.79
C SER A 336 -2.69 20.00 -20.29
N GLU A 337 -2.84 18.69 -20.19
CA GLU A 337 -1.89 17.76 -20.79
C GLU A 337 -2.05 17.76 -22.32
N PRO A 338 -0.96 17.67 -23.10
CA PRO A 338 -1.05 17.56 -24.55
C PRO A 338 -1.85 16.31 -24.95
N ALA A 339 -2.63 16.42 -26.02
CA ALA A 339 -3.34 15.28 -26.57
C ALA A 339 -2.36 14.16 -26.98
N PRO A 340 -2.78 12.89 -26.90
CA PRO A 340 -1.95 11.78 -27.35
C PRO A 340 -1.50 11.97 -28.80
N CYS A 341 -0.22 11.72 -29.06
CA CYS A 341 0.38 11.84 -30.37
C CYS A 341 1.44 10.75 -30.57
N ARG A 342 1.67 10.36 -31.82
CA ARG A 342 2.74 9.41 -32.15
C ARG A 342 4.12 10.00 -31.89
N LEU A 343 5.08 9.12 -31.64
CA LEU A 343 6.49 9.48 -31.57
C LEU A 343 6.97 10.03 -32.93
N MET A 344 7.66 11.17 -32.91
CA MET A 344 8.33 11.71 -34.09
C MET A 344 9.81 11.39 -34.03
N ILE A 345 10.36 10.89 -35.13
CA ILE A 345 11.78 10.57 -35.26
C ILE A 345 12.33 11.22 -36.52
N GLU A 346 13.36 12.03 -36.35
CA GLU A 346 14.20 12.52 -37.44
C GLU A 346 15.49 11.69 -37.47
N GLY A 347 15.86 11.15 -38.63
CA GLY A 347 17.01 10.22 -38.76
C GLY A 347 16.61 8.76 -38.55
N SER A 348 17.52 7.95 -38.00
CA SER A 348 17.31 6.50 -37.79
C SER A 348 17.92 6.00 -36.49
N ILE A 349 17.15 5.24 -35.71
CA ILE A 349 17.64 4.56 -34.50
C ILE A 349 18.13 3.18 -34.91
N GLY A 350 19.45 2.95 -34.82
CA GLY A 350 20.07 1.66 -35.11
C GLY A 350 20.10 0.73 -33.89
N GLU A 351 20.34 -0.57 -34.12
CA GLU A 351 20.50 -1.54 -33.03
C GLU A 351 21.79 -1.30 -32.22
N GLU A 352 22.82 -0.78 -32.88
CA GLU A 352 24.14 -0.45 -32.31
C GLU A 352 24.16 0.87 -31.51
N SER A 353 23.05 1.64 -31.51
CA SER A 353 22.96 2.90 -30.77
C SER A 353 23.17 2.66 -29.26
N ASN A 354 24.24 3.26 -28.72
CA ASN A 354 24.70 2.97 -27.36
C ASN A 354 24.69 4.19 -26.42
N LEU A 355 24.45 5.41 -26.92
CA LEU A 355 24.31 6.62 -26.11
C LEU A 355 22.98 7.33 -26.41
N PHE A 356 22.25 7.62 -25.34
CA PHE A 356 20.98 8.35 -25.37
C PHE A 356 21.10 9.57 -24.48
N ILE A 357 20.94 10.77 -25.06
CA ILE A 357 21.00 12.04 -24.34
C ILE A 357 19.58 12.59 -24.19
N LEU A 358 19.10 12.73 -22.95
CA LEU A 358 17.80 13.32 -22.68
C LEU A 358 17.89 14.85 -22.72
N VAL A 359 16.91 15.51 -23.33
CA VAL A 359 16.84 16.97 -23.45
C VAL A 359 15.44 17.46 -23.09
N GLY A 360 15.34 18.52 -22.28
CA GLY A 360 14.06 19.14 -21.95
C GLY A 360 14.08 19.86 -20.60
N LEU A 361 13.07 20.68 -20.33
CA LEU A 361 12.96 21.47 -19.10
C LEU A 361 12.71 20.61 -17.85
N PRO A 362 13.03 21.09 -16.62
CA PRO A 362 12.62 20.40 -15.40
C PRO A 362 11.10 20.18 -15.37
N GLY A 363 10.65 18.97 -15.03
CA GLY A 363 9.23 18.59 -15.08
C GLY A 363 8.74 18.08 -16.45
N SER A 364 9.60 17.98 -17.46
CA SER A 364 9.24 17.47 -18.79
C SER A 364 9.03 15.94 -18.89
N GLY A 365 9.34 15.18 -17.84
CA GLY A 365 9.17 13.71 -17.81
C GLY A 365 10.43 12.86 -18.04
N LYS A 366 11.61 13.48 -18.20
CA LYS A 366 12.89 12.78 -18.43
C LYS A 366 13.20 11.68 -17.40
N SER A 367 13.10 12.01 -16.11
CA SER A 367 13.41 11.06 -15.04
C SER A 367 12.41 9.91 -14.97
N TRP A 368 11.15 10.16 -15.32
CA TRP A 368 10.15 9.09 -15.43
C TRP A 368 10.54 8.13 -16.56
N PHE A 369 10.90 8.67 -17.72
CA PHE A 369 11.32 7.87 -18.88
C PHE A 369 12.60 7.05 -18.59
N SER A 370 13.58 7.65 -17.92
CA SER A 370 14.81 6.93 -17.54
C SER A 370 14.53 5.80 -16.55
N ASN A 371 13.65 6.03 -15.57
CA ASN A 371 13.22 5.01 -14.63
C ASN A 371 12.41 3.89 -15.30
N ALA A 372 11.56 4.22 -16.28
CA ALA A 372 10.81 3.23 -17.06
C ALA A 372 11.72 2.28 -17.85
N LEU A 373 12.78 2.79 -18.48
CA LEU A 373 13.78 1.97 -19.16
C LEU A 373 14.55 1.07 -18.18
N LEU A 374 14.97 1.63 -17.04
CA LEU A 374 15.69 0.89 -16.01
C LEU A 374 14.82 -0.20 -15.36
N ALA A 375 13.55 0.07 -15.09
CA ALA A 375 12.62 -0.89 -14.48
C ALA A 375 12.40 -2.12 -15.38
N ARG A 376 12.35 -1.90 -16.71
CA ARG A 376 12.15 -2.95 -17.72
C ARG A 376 13.41 -3.73 -18.06
N ASN A 377 14.59 -3.11 -17.98
CA ASN A 377 15.86 -3.76 -18.28
C ASN A 377 17.02 -3.19 -17.44
N PRO A 378 17.07 -3.51 -16.13
CA PRO A 378 18.04 -2.89 -15.22
C PRO A 378 19.48 -3.21 -15.58
N LYS A 379 19.74 -4.38 -16.17
CA LYS A 379 21.10 -4.80 -16.60
C LYS A 379 21.51 -4.18 -17.94
N GLY A 380 20.55 -3.78 -18.78
CA GLY A 380 20.81 -3.24 -20.12
C GLY A 380 21.11 -1.75 -20.17
N TRP A 381 20.85 -1.01 -19.09
CA TRP A 381 21.01 0.44 -19.04
C TRP A 381 22.02 0.88 -17.97
N LYS A 382 22.84 1.88 -18.30
CA LYS A 382 23.64 2.65 -17.36
C LYS A 382 23.15 4.09 -17.36
N ARG A 383 22.50 4.51 -16.29
CA ARG A 383 22.02 5.90 -16.13
C ARG A 383 23.12 6.78 -15.51
N ILE A 384 23.34 7.93 -16.12
CA ILE A 384 24.20 8.99 -15.61
C ILE A 384 23.28 10.19 -15.35
N SER A 385 22.99 10.48 -14.08
CA SER A 385 22.12 11.59 -13.69
C SER A 385 22.87 12.63 -12.85
N GLN A 386 22.73 13.90 -13.23
CA GLN A 386 23.26 15.00 -12.40
C GLN A 386 22.43 15.20 -11.14
N ASP A 387 21.11 15.01 -11.21
CA ASP A 387 20.22 15.21 -10.06
C ASP A 387 20.56 14.23 -8.93
N GLU A 388 20.98 13.01 -9.28
CA GLU A 388 21.43 11.99 -8.31
C GLU A 388 22.86 12.22 -7.82
N SER A 389 23.79 12.55 -8.72
CA SER A 389 25.21 12.72 -8.35
C SER A 389 25.54 14.08 -7.74
N GLY A 390 24.64 15.06 -7.86
CA GLY A 390 24.83 16.45 -7.41
C GLY A 390 25.93 17.22 -8.15
N SER A 391 26.60 16.62 -9.14
CA SER A 391 27.83 17.17 -9.73
C SER A 391 27.95 16.93 -11.23
N ARG A 392 28.16 18.02 -11.97
CA ARG A 392 28.48 17.97 -13.41
C ARG A 392 29.75 17.16 -13.68
N ARG A 393 30.78 17.33 -12.84
CA ARG A 393 32.07 16.63 -12.99
C ARG A 393 31.94 15.11 -12.89
N MET A 394 30.98 14.63 -12.07
CA MET A 394 30.67 13.20 -11.99
C MET A 394 30.02 12.69 -13.28
N CYS A 395 29.17 13.49 -13.92
CA CYS A 395 28.63 13.16 -15.23
C CYS A 395 29.72 13.12 -16.31
N GLU A 396 30.64 14.10 -16.33
CA GLU A 396 31.81 14.14 -17.24
C GLU A 396 32.71 12.92 -17.06
N THR A 397 32.95 12.51 -15.81
CA THR A 397 33.71 11.30 -15.51
C THR A 397 32.94 10.03 -15.93
N GLY A 398 31.62 10.01 -15.73
CA GLY A 398 30.77 8.89 -16.06
C GLY A 398 30.65 8.63 -17.56
N ILE A 399 30.58 9.71 -18.35
CA ILE A 399 30.39 9.67 -19.80
C ILE A 399 31.70 9.47 -20.59
N SER A 400 32.83 9.91 -20.04
CA SER A 400 34.16 9.72 -20.68
C SER A 400 34.66 8.27 -20.63
N ARG A 401 34.08 7.46 -19.75
CA ARG A 401 34.40 6.04 -19.60
C ARG A 401 33.42 5.19 -20.39
N ALA A 402 33.96 4.34 -21.28
CA ALA A 402 33.17 3.34 -21.97
C ALA A 402 32.43 2.43 -20.98
N PRO A 403 31.23 1.93 -21.33
CA PRO A 403 30.54 0.93 -20.52
C PRO A 403 31.41 -0.32 -20.35
N SER A 404 31.45 -0.90 -19.16
CA SER A 404 32.21 -2.14 -18.91
C SER A 404 31.68 -3.32 -19.72
N ASN A 405 30.40 -3.28 -20.11
CA ASN A 405 29.74 -4.27 -20.95
C ASN A 405 29.33 -3.61 -22.27
N THR A 406 29.83 -4.11 -23.39
CA THR A 406 29.57 -3.57 -24.73
C THR A 406 28.10 -3.65 -25.15
N LYS A 407 27.29 -4.50 -24.50
CA LYS A 407 25.84 -4.59 -24.71
C LYS A 407 25.02 -3.59 -23.89
N GLN A 408 25.63 -2.88 -22.95
CA GLN A 408 24.95 -1.93 -22.08
C GLN A 408 24.83 -0.56 -22.77
N LYS A 409 23.62 -0.02 -22.81
CA LYS A 409 23.32 1.32 -23.33
C LYS A 409 23.48 2.37 -22.24
N VAL A 410 23.94 3.57 -22.59
CA VAL A 410 24.15 4.68 -21.66
C VAL A 410 23.06 5.72 -21.84
N LEU A 411 22.50 6.17 -20.73
CA LEU A 411 21.49 7.22 -20.68
C LEU A 411 22.02 8.42 -19.88
N LEU A 412 22.18 9.56 -20.54
CA LEU A 412 22.52 10.82 -19.88
C LEU A 412 21.22 11.57 -19.52
N ASP A 413 20.85 11.51 -18.24
CA ASP A 413 19.62 12.10 -17.70
C ASP A 413 19.92 13.46 -17.04
N ARG A 414 19.83 14.51 -17.86
CA ARG A 414 19.96 15.92 -17.49
C ARG A 414 19.04 16.78 -18.37
N CYS A 415 18.96 18.08 -18.09
CA CYS A 415 18.14 18.98 -18.91
C CYS A 415 18.77 19.29 -20.29
N ASN A 416 20.11 19.34 -20.37
CA ASN A 416 20.89 19.49 -21.62
C ASN A 416 20.35 20.60 -22.55
N THR A 417 20.08 21.77 -21.97
CA THR A 417 19.28 22.84 -22.60
C THR A 417 20.00 23.56 -23.74
N SER A 418 21.33 23.75 -23.68
CA SER A 418 22.06 24.48 -24.73
C SER A 418 22.78 23.55 -25.70
N SER A 419 22.91 23.99 -26.96
CA SER A 419 23.60 23.20 -28.00
C SER A 419 25.08 23.03 -27.70
N LYS A 420 25.70 24.07 -27.12
CA LYS A 420 27.12 24.01 -26.72
C LYS A 420 27.37 22.86 -25.73
N ASP A 421 26.48 22.68 -24.75
CA ASP A 421 26.61 21.63 -23.73
C ASP A 421 26.46 20.23 -24.35
N ARG A 422 25.47 20.05 -25.23
CA ARG A 422 25.25 18.78 -25.95
C ARG A 422 26.44 18.36 -26.79
N ARG A 423 27.05 19.29 -27.53
CA ARG A 423 28.28 19.02 -28.31
C ARG A 423 29.46 18.64 -27.42
N GLU A 424 29.55 19.17 -26.20
CA GLU A 424 30.58 18.78 -25.24
C GLU A 424 30.41 17.34 -24.75
N TRP A 425 29.17 16.91 -24.45
CA TRP A 425 28.87 15.50 -24.11
C TRP A 425 29.25 14.52 -25.23
N LEU A 426 28.96 14.89 -26.48
CA LEU A 426 29.35 14.10 -27.65
C LEU A 426 30.86 14.03 -27.81
N LYS A 427 31.59 15.14 -27.59
CA LYS A 427 33.05 15.13 -27.61
C LYS A 427 33.65 14.22 -26.53
N LEU A 428 33.12 14.29 -25.30
CA LEU A 428 33.61 13.48 -24.18
C LEU A 428 33.37 11.98 -24.36
N SER A 429 32.35 11.58 -25.13
CA SER A 429 32.01 10.18 -25.40
C SER A 429 32.54 9.65 -26.74
N SER A 430 33.23 10.49 -27.52
CA SER A 430 33.64 10.21 -28.90
C SER A 430 34.51 8.95 -29.08
N ASN A 431 35.19 8.49 -28.03
CA ASN A 431 36.03 7.30 -28.03
C ASN A 431 35.26 5.96 -28.00
N TRP A 432 33.99 5.95 -27.61
CA TRP A 432 33.20 4.71 -27.49
C TRP A 432 31.78 4.81 -28.07
N VAL A 433 31.28 6.03 -28.30
CA VAL A 433 29.92 6.24 -28.78
C VAL A 433 29.72 5.70 -30.19
N LYS A 434 28.57 5.06 -30.41
CA LYS A 434 28.06 4.63 -31.70
C LYS A 434 26.63 5.15 -31.84
N ASP A 435 26.38 5.84 -32.95
CA ASP A 435 25.05 6.37 -33.30
C ASP A 435 24.31 7.06 -32.13
N PRO A 436 24.84 8.19 -31.61
CA PRO A 436 24.24 8.88 -30.48
C PRO A 436 22.84 9.39 -30.81
N ILE A 437 21.89 9.16 -29.91
CA ILE A 437 20.49 9.54 -30.05
C ILE A 437 20.15 10.65 -29.07
N CYS A 438 19.48 11.69 -29.56
CA CYS A 438 18.91 12.73 -28.72
C CYS A 438 17.42 12.47 -28.51
N ILE A 439 16.98 12.45 -27.25
CA ILE A 439 15.57 12.31 -26.87
C ILE A 439 15.10 13.64 -26.31
N TRP A 440 14.34 14.37 -27.09
CA TRP A 440 13.85 15.70 -26.75
C TRP A 440 12.40 15.66 -26.25
N PHE A 441 12.20 16.09 -25.01
CA PHE A 441 10.90 16.29 -24.39
C PHE A 441 10.43 17.72 -24.65
N ASP A 442 9.62 17.89 -25.68
CA ASP A 442 9.09 19.17 -26.19
C ASP A 442 7.73 19.47 -25.54
N TYR A 443 7.76 19.79 -24.25
CA TYR A 443 6.58 20.17 -23.47
C TYR A 443 6.58 21.65 -23.13
N ASP A 444 5.39 22.24 -23.04
CA ASP A 444 5.21 23.64 -22.64
C ASP A 444 5.82 23.93 -21.27
N LYS A 445 6.39 25.14 -21.13
CA LYS A 445 7.05 25.60 -19.91
C LYS A 445 6.11 25.65 -18.71
N ASN A 446 4.87 26.09 -18.87
CA ASN A 446 3.92 26.21 -17.75
C ASN A 446 3.54 24.83 -17.24
N LEU A 447 3.34 23.87 -18.15
CA LEU A 447 3.12 22.47 -17.79
C LEU A 447 4.32 21.86 -17.07
N CYS A 448 5.53 22.05 -17.62
CA CYS A 448 6.78 21.61 -16.97
C CYS A 448 6.93 22.20 -15.56
N THR A 449 6.67 23.50 -15.42
CA THR A 449 6.69 24.18 -14.12
C THR A 449 5.67 23.58 -13.16
N SER A 450 4.42 23.40 -13.60
CA SER A 450 3.35 22.81 -12.77
C SER A 450 3.71 21.41 -12.27
N ARG A 451 4.24 20.55 -13.15
CA ARG A 451 4.72 19.21 -12.78
C ARG A 451 5.89 19.26 -11.81
N ALA A 452 6.86 20.13 -12.05
CA ALA A 452 8.03 20.29 -11.19
C ALA A 452 7.67 20.82 -9.79
N GLN A 453 6.66 21.70 -9.68
CA GLN A 453 6.17 22.21 -8.40
C GLN A 453 5.54 21.13 -7.52
N ARG A 454 4.94 20.12 -8.13
CA ARG A 454 4.22 19.04 -7.42
C ARG A 454 5.11 17.85 -7.12
N ARG A 455 6.37 17.87 -7.58
CA ARG A 455 7.29 16.76 -7.39
C ARG A 455 7.70 16.67 -5.93
N ILE A 456 7.35 15.54 -5.32
CA ILE A 456 7.76 15.16 -3.98
C ILE A 456 9.15 14.49 -4.06
N GLY A 457 10.03 14.79 -3.11
CA GLY A 457 11.31 14.07 -2.97
C GLY A 457 12.38 14.38 -4.02
N HIS A 458 12.33 15.54 -4.70
CA HIS A 458 13.45 15.95 -5.55
C HIS A 458 14.69 16.23 -4.68
N PRO A 459 15.86 15.62 -4.97
CA PRO A 459 17.06 15.75 -4.12
C PRO A 459 17.58 17.18 -4.01
N THR A 460 17.49 17.96 -5.09
CA THR A 460 18.13 19.29 -5.21
C THR A 460 17.20 20.51 -5.18
N ILE A 461 15.92 20.41 -5.58
CA ILE A 461 15.04 21.59 -5.76
C ILE A 461 13.69 21.35 -5.08
N GLN A 462 13.40 22.15 -4.06
CA GLN A 462 12.14 22.11 -3.33
C GLN A 462 11.04 22.93 -4.01
N PRO A 463 9.75 22.50 -3.92
CA PRO A 463 8.60 23.28 -4.39
C PRO A 463 8.60 24.74 -3.91
N GLY A 464 8.24 25.64 -4.82
CA GLY A 464 8.15 27.08 -4.61
C GLY A 464 8.96 27.88 -5.64
N ASN A 465 9.47 29.03 -5.23
CA ASN A 465 10.16 29.96 -6.14
C ASN A 465 11.44 29.40 -6.75
N ARG A 466 12.13 28.46 -6.06
CA ARG A 466 13.34 27.83 -6.59
C ARG A 466 13.06 27.05 -7.88
N VAL A 467 11.96 26.28 -7.92
CA VAL A 467 11.51 25.58 -9.14
C VAL A 467 11.20 26.58 -10.27
N ARG A 468 10.41 27.63 -9.99
CA ARG A 468 10.05 28.63 -11.01
C ARG A 468 11.30 29.27 -11.62
N ASN A 469 12.22 29.73 -10.77
CA ASN A 469 13.44 30.39 -11.19
C ASN A 469 14.34 29.44 -12.01
N ALA A 470 14.45 28.18 -11.60
CA ALA A 470 15.25 27.18 -12.32
C ALA A 470 14.68 26.88 -13.70
N VAL A 471 13.37 26.65 -13.82
CA VAL A 471 12.70 26.41 -15.11
C VAL A 471 12.83 27.63 -16.01
N GLU A 472 12.56 28.83 -15.47
CA GLU A 472 12.68 30.11 -16.19
C GLU A 472 14.10 30.33 -16.73
N GLN A 473 15.12 30.10 -15.91
CA GLN A 473 16.51 30.26 -16.32
C GLN A 473 16.88 29.26 -17.41
N MET A 474 16.45 28.00 -17.28
CA MET A 474 16.73 26.93 -18.24
C MET A 474 16.01 27.14 -19.58
N ASP A 475 14.79 27.64 -19.55
CA ASP A 475 14.00 28.00 -20.73
C ASP A 475 14.66 29.12 -21.54
N ARG A 476 15.18 30.16 -20.86
CA ARG A 476 15.89 31.29 -21.52
C ARG A 476 17.14 30.87 -22.29
N ILE A 477 17.82 29.82 -21.86
CA ILE A 477 19.05 29.31 -22.49
C ILE A 477 18.79 28.06 -23.37
N PHE A 478 17.53 27.74 -23.63
CA PHE A 478 17.17 26.51 -24.33
C PHE A 478 17.35 26.65 -25.84
N ASP A 479 18.30 25.90 -26.39
CA ASP A 479 18.49 25.75 -27.83
C ASP A 479 17.81 24.47 -28.31
N ARG A 480 16.93 24.58 -29.31
CA ARG A 480 16.28 23.43 -29.93
C ARG A 480 17.31 22.42 -30.48
N PRO A 481 17.21 21.13 -30.14
CA PRO A 481 18.15 20.13 -30.65
C PRO A 481 18.08 19.93 -32.16
N THR A 482 19.24 19.79 -32.82
CA THR A 482 19.32 19.50 -34.27
C THR A 482 20.32 18.39 -34.59
N LEU A 483 20.19 17.76 -35.77
CA LEU A 483 21.12 16.72 -36.22
C LEU A 483 22.54 17.26 -36.48
N GLU A 484 22.67 18.56 -36.77
CA GLU A 484 23.95 19.26 -36.97
C GLU A 484 24.85 19.28 -35.72
N GLU A 485 24.31 18.89 -34.57
CA GLU A 485 25.07 18.75 -33.32
C GLU A 485 25.93 17.47 -33.30
N GLY A 486 25.66 16.52 -34.20
CA GLY A 486 26.35 15.23 -34.29
C GLY A 486 25.51 14.03 -33.83
N PHE A 487 24.19 14.20 -33.69
CA PHE A 487 23.26 13.10 -33.39
C PHE A 487 22.91 12.31 -34.65
N ARG A 488 22.75 10.99 -34.50
CA ARG A 488 22.27 10.11 -35.57
C ARG A 488 20.75 10.21 -35.76
N ALA A 489 20.02 10.42 -34.66
CA ALA A 489 18.58 10.63 -34.70
C ALA A 489 18.11 11.53 -33.55
N LEU A 490 16.97 12.18 -33.78
CA LEU A 490 16.22 12.97 -32.80
C LEU A 490 14.87 12.29 -32.57
N CYS A 491 14.59 11.90 -31.33
CA CYS A 491 13.28 11.41 -30.90
C CYS A 491 12.55 12.53 -30.18
N ILE A 492 11.46 13.04 -30.74
CA ILE A 492 10.72 14.16 -30.19
C ILE A 492 9.45 13.65 -29.49
N ILE A 493 9.38 13.89 -28.18
CA ILE A 493 8.29 13.48 -27.30
C ILE A 493 7.45 14.71 -26.97
N ARG A 494 6.18 14.69 -27.40
CA ARG A 494 5.18 15.75 -27.12
C ARG A 494 3.98 15.28 -26.31
N SER A 495 3.86 13.96 -26.08
CA SER A 495 2.79 13.38 -25.29
C SER A 495 3.32 12.18 -24.48
N PHE A 496 2.55 11.76 -23.47
CA PHE A 496 2.91 10.59 -22.67
C PHE A 496 2.89 9.31 -23.50
N GLU A 497 1.98 9.20 -24.48
CA GLU A 497 1.90 8.06 -25.39
C GLU A 497 3.15 7.96 -26.28
N ALA A 498 3.65 9.07 -26.81
CA ALA A 498 4.93 9.09 -27.54
C ALA A 498 6.12 8.64 -26.65
N ALA A 499 6.09 8.97 -25.35
CA ALA A 499 7.12 8.51 -24.42
C ALA A 499 7.04 6.99 -24.20
N LEU A 500 5.82 6.45 -24.00
CA LEU A 500 5.58 5.02 -23.86
C LEU A 500 5.99 4.25 -25.12
N GLU A 501 5.62 4.73 -26.30
CA GLU A 501 6.02 4.15 -27.60
C GLU A 501 7.54 4.02 -27.71
N LEU A 502 8.29 5.06 -27.31
CA LEU A 502 9.75 5.02 -27.31
C LEU A 502 10.31 4.07 -26.23
N VAL A 503 9.72 4.03 -25.02
CA VAL A 503 10.10 3.06 -23.99
C VAL A 503 9.92 1.63 -24.49
N GLU A 504 8.79 1.31 -25.11
CA GLU A 504 8.52 0.00 -25.71
C GLU A 504 9.51 -0.34 -26.80
N ARG A 505 9.83 0.60 -27.70
CA ARG A 505 10.79 0.40 -28.79
C ARG A 505 12.22 0.16 -28.29
N LEU A 506 12.61 0.79 -27.19
CA LEU A 506 13.95 0.68 -26.60
C LEU A 506 14.08 -0.46 -25.57
N SER A 507 12.97 -1.07 -25.17
CA SER A 507 12.93 -2.17 -24.20
C SER A 507 12.88 -3.54 -24.92
N PRO A 508 13.28 -4.63 -24.24
CA PRO A 508 13.01 -5.98 -24.73
C PRO A 508 11.51 -6.18 -24.95
N ARG A 509 11.15 -6.93 -26.00
CA ARG A 509 9.74 -7.24 -26.29
C ARG A 509 9.15 -8.05 -25.14
N ILE A 510 8.03 -7.57 -24.60
CA ILE A 510 7.30 -8.26 -23.55
C ILE A 510 6.36 -9.25 -24.21
N GLY A 511 6.70 -10.54 -24.08
CA GLY A 511 5.88 -11.65 -24.51
C GLY A 511 5.20 -12.37 -23.36
N ILE A 512 4.56 -13.48 -23.71
CA ILE A 512 4.00 -14.45 -22.76
C ILE A 512 5.11 -14.92 -21.84
N TYR A 513 4.88 -14.80 -20.54
CA TYR A 513 5.76 -15.39 -19.55
C TYR A 513 5.24 -16.79 -19.22
N LYS A 514 5.87 -17.82 -19.79
CA LYS A 514 5.45 -19.20 -19.52
C LYS A 514 5.73 -19.53 -18.06
N PHE A 515 4.71 -19.97 -17.32
CA PHE A 515 4.93 -20.46 -15.97
C PHE A 515 5.97 -21.60 -16.01
N PRO A 516 7.07 -21.51 -15.24
CA PRO A 516 8.14 -22.50 -15.29
C PRO A 516 7.63 -23.89 -14.94
N ARG A 517 8.21 -24.92 -15.56
CA ARG A 517 7.90 -26.31 -15.20
C ARG A 517 8.38 -26.56 -13.78
N THR A 518 7.47 -26.99 -12.92
CA THR A 518 7.79 -27.41 -11.54
C THR A 518 8.36 -28.84 -11.57
N PRO A 519 9.51 -29.12 -10.96
CA PRO A 519 10.07 -30.46 -10.91
C PRO A 519 9.30 -31.37 -9.94
N HIS A 520 9.24 -32.67 -10.25
CA HIS A 520 8.82 -33.71 -9.31
C HIS A 520 9.92 -33.92 -8.26
N LEU A 521 9.55 -33.80 -6.98
CA LEU A 521 10.43 -34.12 -5.86
C LEU A 521 10.53 -35.63 -5.61
N ILE A 522 9.42 -36.32 -5.87
CA ILE A 522 9.27 -37.77 -5.75
C ILE A 522 8.47 -38.23 -6.97
N ASP A 523 8.97 -39.24 -7.66
CA ASP A 523 8.23 -39.92 -8.72
C ASP A 523 7.45 -41.09 -8.14
N LEU A 524 6.14 -40.91 -7.98
CA LEU A 524 5.23 -41.96 -7.50
C LEU A 524 4.64 -42.77 -8.68
N GLY A 525 5.13 -42.60 -9.91
CA GLY A 525 4.58 -43.21 -11.12
C GLY A 525 3.67 -42.28 -11.94
N ALA A 526 3.59 -41.01 -11.55
CA ALA A 526 2.83 -39.96 -12.25
C ALA A 526 3.70 -39.04 -13.12
N ALA A 527 5.04 -39.16 -13.04
CA ALA A 527 5.94 -38.39 -13.89
C ALA A 527 5.99 -38.99 -15.31
N THR A 528 5.93 -38.14 -16.33
CA THR A 528 6.12 -38.52 -17.73
C THR A 528 7.59 -38.36 -18.14
N CYS A 529 8.00 -38.91 -19.29
CA CYS A 529 9.37 -38.74 -19.81
C CYS A 529 9.78 -37.28 -20.04
N ASP A 530 8.81 -36.36 -20.11
CA ASP A 530 9.02 -34.91 -20.30
C ASP A 530 9.08 -34.11 -18.98
N ASP A 531 8.87 -34.76 -17.83
CA ASP A 531 8.90 -34.12 -16.53
C ASP A 531 10.33 -33.99 -15.97
N LEU A 532 10.60 -32.87 -15.29
CA LEU A 532 11.86 -32.68 -14.57
C LEU A 532 11.76 -33.41 -13.23
N ILE A 533 12.74 -34.27 -12.92
CA ILE A 533 12.85 -34.92 -11.61
C ILE A 533 14.03 -34.29 -10.89
N GLU A 534 13.77 -33.70 -9.73
CA GLU A 534 14.81 -33.13 -8.86
C GLU A 534 14.61 -33.71 -7.47
N LYS A 535 15.48 -34.65 -7.07
CA LYS A 535 15.36 -35.30 -5.76
C LYS A 535 15.37 -34.26 -4.65
N VAL A 536 14.60 -34.53 -3.59
CA VAL A 536 14.63 -33.74 -2.35
C VAL A 536 16.09 -33.55 -1.94
N PRO A 537 16.57 -32.32 -1.73
CA PRO A 537 17.91 -32.11 -1.26
C PRO A 537 18.09 -32.88 0.04
N ALA A 538 19.01 -33.84 0.06
CA ALA A 538 19.62 -34.20 1.33
C ALA A 538 20.28 -32.91 1.82
N PHE A 539 19.80 -32.34 2.93
CA PHE A 539 20.53 -31.32 3.66
C PHE A 539 21.79 -31.98 4.26
N ASN A 540 22.75 -32.29 3.40
CA ASN A 540 24.10 -32.56 3.83
C ASN A 540 24.73 -31.21 4.15
N VAL A 541 25.26 -31.12 5.36
CA VAL A 541 25.98 -29.99 5.97
C VAL A 541 27.33 -29.73 5.27
N GLU A 542 27.43 -29.94 3.96
CA GLU A 542 28.66 -29.72 3.20
C GLU A 542 28.53 -28.53 2.25
N GLN A 543 29.00 -27.40 2.79
CA GLN A 543 29.60 -26.25 2.12
C GLN A 543 29.82 -26.41 0.61
N THR A 544 28.90 -25.88 -0.19
CA THR A 544 29.27 -25.42 -1.54
C THR A 544 29.87 -24.03 -1.42
N ASN A 545 31.19 -23.97 -1.56
CA ASN A 545 32.00 -22.77 -1.75
C ASN A 545 31.44 -21.93 -2.93
N LEU A 546 30.68 -20.89 -2.61
CA LEU A 546 30.47 -19.72 -3.46
C LEU A 546 30.75 -18.50 -2.58
N GLY A 547 31.76 -17.74 -2.99
CA GLY A 547 32.50 -16.79 -2.16
C GLY A 547 31.71 -15.62 -1.57
N ASP A 548 32.29 -15.10 -0.48
CA ASP A 548 32.15 -13.78 0.12
C ASP A 548 30.74 -13.29 0.46
N THR A 549 30.18 -13.81 1.56
CA THR A 549 29.25 -13.04 2.41
C THR A 549 29.43 -13.41 3.90
N PRO A 550 29.39 -12.44 4.84
CA PRO A 550 29.69 -12.71 6.25
C PRO A 550 28.63 -13.59 6.95
N PRO A 551 28.97 -14.33 8.02
CA PRO A 551 28.17 -15.45 8.54
C PRO A 551 26.90 -15.06 9.34
N ASN A 552 26.60 -13.77 9.55
CA ASN A 552 25.62 -13.34 10.56
C ASN A 552 24.25 -12.92 10.00
N SER A 553 23.79 -13.48 8.86
CA SER A 553 22.47 -13.10 8.31
C SER A 553 21.78 -14.10 7.36
N ARG A 554 22.02 -15.42 7.48
CA ARG A 554 21.16 -16.39 6.76
C ARG A 554 19.99 -16.77 7.66
N ARG A 555 18.79 -16.21 7.39
CA ARG A 555 17.54 -16.82 7.87
C ARG A 555 17.38 -18.16 7.14
N GLU A 556 17.01 -19.20 7.87
CA GLU A 556 16.69 -20.50 7.28
C GLU A 556 15.49 -20.36 6.33
N ASP A 557 15.53 -21.07 5.20
CA ASP A 557 14.45 -21.05 4.21
C ASP A 557 13.20 -21.72 4.80
N LYS A 558 12.05 -21.05 4.76
CA LYS A 558 10.78 -21.61 5.22
C LYS A 558 10.15 -22.46 4.13
N VAL A 559 9.61 -23.62 4.47
CA VAL A 559 8.95 -24.51 3.51
C VAL A 559 7.43 -24.39 3.63
N ILE A 560 6.79 -23.96 2.54
CA ILE A 560 5.33 -23.82 2.43
C ILE A 560 4.81 -24.90 1.51
N ILE A 561 3.87 -25.71 2.00
CA ILE A 561 3.26 -26.83 1.27
C ILE A 561 1.78 -26.52 1.07
N THR A 562 1.36 -26.46 -0.19
CA THR A 562 -0.03 -26.18 -0.58
C THR A 562 -0.63 -27.34 -1.36
N GLU A 563 -1.95 -27.43 -1.35
CA GLU A 563 -2.67 -28.35 -2.24
C GLU A 563 -2.33 -28.02 -3.70
N LYS A 564 -1.99 -29.03 -4.49
CA LYS A 564 -1.90 -28.91 -5.95
C LYS A 564 -3.28 -29.20 -6.55
N ILE A 565 -3.70 -28.31 -7.43
CA ILE A 565 -4.99 -28.34 -8.12
C ILE A 565 -4.75 -28.64 -9.61
N ASP A 566 -5.65 -29.42 -10.22
CA ASP A 566 -5.57 -29.86 -11.62
C ASP A 566 -6.57 -29.10 -12.48
N GLU A 567 -6.15 -27.98 -13.10
CA GLU A 567 -6.99 -27.29 -14.08
C GLU A 567 -6.15 -26.50 -15.11
N ALA A 568 -6.76 -25.50 -15.76
CA ALA A 568 -6.16 -24.69 -16.81
C ALA A 568 -5.31 -23.54 -16.23
N ASN A 569 -3.99 -23.68 -16.36
CA ASN A 569 -3.04 -22.65 -15.95
C ASN A 569 -3.36 -21.28 -16.57
N MET A 570 -3.44 -20.26 -15.71
CA MET A 570 -3.83 -18.91 -16.10
C MET A 570 -2.94 -17.86 -15.42
N GLY A 571 -2.61 -16.81 -16.17
CA GLY A 571 -1.85 -15.66 -15.70
C GLY A 571 -2.54 -14.35 -16.05
N PHE A 572 -2.55 -13.41 -15.10
CA PHE A 572 -3.10 -12.06 -15.26
C PHE A 572 -1.99 -11.01 -15.14
N SER A 573 -1.87 -10.12 -16.12
CA SER A 573 -0.96 -8.97 -16.10
C SER A 573 -1.68 -7.71 -16.54
N LEU A 574 -1.13 -6.54 -16.22
CA LEU A 574 -1.68 -5.26 -16.66
C LEU A 574 -1.14 -4.89 -18.05
N SER A 575 -1.95 -4.22 -18.89
CA SER A 575 -1.50 -3.66 -20.17
C SER A 575 -0.53 -2.49 -19.97
N SER A 576 0.28 -2.15 -20.99
CA SER A 576 1.29 -1.08 -20.92
C SER A 576 0.69 0.29 -20.60
N ASP A 577 -0.51 0.55 -21.13
CA ASP A 577 -1.33 1.75 -20.89
C ASP A 577 -2.17 1.69 -19.59
N ARG A 578 -2.11 0.58 -18.84
CA ARG A 578 -2.86 0.32 -17.60
C ARG A 578 -4.39 0.26 -17.76
N THR A 579 -4.91 0.21 -18.98
CA THR A 579 -6.36 0.27 -19.20
C THR A 579 -7.04 -1.07 -18.99
N LYS A 580 -6.36 -2.18 -19.31
CA LYS A 580 -6.94 -3.53 -19.37
C LYS A 580 -6.09 -4.56 -18.64
N ILE A 581 -6.76 -5.61 -18.18
CA ILE A 581 -6.10 -6.84 -17.74
C ILE A 581 -5.86 -7.72 -18.97
N ILE A 582 -4.62 -8.13 -19.15
CA ILE A 582 -4.20 -9.10 -20.17
C ILE A 582 -4.19 -10.47 -19.51
N VAL A 583 -4.86 -11.43 -20.15
CA VAL A 583 -4.97 -12.81 -19.66
C VAL A 583 -4.18 -13.72 -20.58
N GLN A 584 -3.34 -14.57 -20.00
CA GLN A 584 -2.57 -15.59 -20.70
C GLN A 584 -2.87 -16.98 -20.14
N ASN A 585 -2.85 -17.98 -21.01
CA ASN A 585 -2.63 -19.37 -20.60
C ASN A 585 -1.14 -19.73 -20.77
N ARG A 586 -0.81 -21.02 -20.73
CA ARG A 586 0.57 -21.51 -20.88
C ARG A 586 1.26 -21.14 -22.21
N SER A 587 0.51 -20.88 -23.29
CA SER A 587 1.05 -20.77 -24.65
C SER A 587 0.61 -19.54 -25.45
N HIS A 588 -0.54 -18.94 -25.15
CA HIS A 588 -1.09 -17.78 -25.86
C HIS A 588 -1.92 -16.88 -24.93
N TYR A 589 -2.17 -15.64 -25.38
CA TYR A 589 -3.14 -14.76 -24.74
C TYR A 589 -4.57 -15.21 -25.05
N ILE A 590 -5.46 -15.08 -24.08
CA ILE A 590 -6.85 -15.54 -24.17
C ILE A 590 -7.84 -14.42 -23.83
N ASN A 591 -9.09 -14.61 -24.24
CA ASN A 591 -10.21 -13.74 -23.95
C ASN A 591 -11.50 -14.59 -23.81
N PRO A 592 -12.64 -14.01 -23.41
CA PRO A 592 -13.88 -14.75 -23.22
C PRO A 592 -14.42 -15.47 -24.46
N THR A 593 -14.01 -15.07 -25.67
CA THR A 593 -14.43 -15.70 -26.94
C THR A 593 -13.44 -16.72 -27.47
N SER A 594 -12.30 -16.94 -26.80
CA SER A 594 -11.24 -17.83 -27.27
C SER A 594 -11.63 -19.30 -27.21
N HIS A 595 -12.38 -19.70 -26.19
CA HIS A 595 -12.87 -21.08 -26.01
C HIS A 595 -14.06 -21.08 -25.04
N GLU A 596 -14.93 -22.09 -25.12
CA GLU A 596 -16.14 -22.18 -24.27
C GLU A 596 -15.81 -22.16 -22.76
N GLN A 597 -14.67 -22.73 -22.36
CA GLN A 597 -14.20 -22.73 -20.97
C GLN A 597 -13.94 -21.33 -20.39
N PHE A 598 -13.73 -20.32 -21.25
CA PHE A 598 -13.46 -18.95 -20.83
C PHE A 598 -14.69 -18.05 -20.89
N LYS A 599 -15.88 -18.58 -21.19
CA LYS A 599 -17.10 -17.76 -21.33
C LYS A 599 -17.45 -16.95 -20.08
N LYS A 600 -17.12 -17.44 -18.88
CA LYS A 600 -17.32 -16.74 -17.60
C LYS A 600 -16.20 -15.76 -17.23
N LEU A 601 -15.10 -15.73 -17.98
CA LEU A 601 -13.93 -14.89 -17.68
C LEU A 601 -14.26 -13.40 -17.68
N GLY A 602 -15.15 -12.93 -18.56
CA GLY A 602 -15.55 -11.52 -18.63
C GLY A 602 -16.19 -11.02 -17.33
N HIS A 603 -17.20 -11.75 -16.84
CA HIS A 603 -17.88 -11.41 -15.59
C HIS A 603 -16.96 -11.52 -14.36
N TRP A 604 -16.08 -12.53 -14.34
CA TRP A 604 -15.09 -12.68 -13.27
C TRP A 604 -14.10 -11.50 -13.26
N LEU A 605 -13.60 -11.08 -14.43
CA LEU A 605 -12.72 -9.91 -14.55
C LEU A 605 -13.40 -8.62 -14.10
N GLU A 606 -14.68 -8.41 -14.43
CA GLU A 606 -15.43 -7.23 -13.99
C GLU A 606 -15.56 -7.18 -12.46
N THR A 607 -15.82 -8.33 -11.84
CA THR A 607 -16.00 -8.43 -10.38
C THR A 607 -14.70 -8.12 -9.63
N HIS A 608 -13.54 -8.49 -10.21
CA HIS A 608 -12.23 -8.42 -9.53
C HIS A 608 -11.31 -7.32 -10.11
N LEU A 609 -11.83 -6.48 -11.02
CA LEU A 609 -11.04 -5.53 -11.83
C LEU A 609 -10.25 -4.55 -10.97
N ASP A 610 -10.90 -3.93 -9.99
CA ASP A 610 -10.30 -2.88 -9.16
C ASP A 610 -9.18 -3.45 -8.28
N GLY A 611 -9.39 -4.64 -7.71
CA GLY A 611 -8.38 -5.35 -6.93
C GLY A 611 -7.18 -5.74 -7.80
N LEU A 612 -7.43 -6.35 -8.97
CA LEU A 612 -6.38 -6.75 -9.91
C LEU A 612 -5.57 -5.57 -10.43
N LYS A 613 -6.20 -4.45 -10.79
CA LYS A 613 -5.49 -3.25 -11.25
C LYS A 613 -4.56 -2.69 -10.17
N LYS A 614 -5.00 -2.68 -8.90
CA LYS A 614 -4.17 -2.25 -7.77
C LYS A 614 -3.03 -3.23 -7.48
N LEU A 615 -3.30 -4.53 -7.51
CA LEU A 615 -2.31 -5.59 -7.29
C LEU A 615 -1.22 -5.62 -8.37
N LEU A 616 -1.60 -5.52 -9.63
CA LEU A 616 -0.67 -5.65 -10.77
C LEU A 616 0.00 -4.31 -11.10
N GLY A 617 -0.67 -3.19 -10.83
CA GLY A 617 -0.22 -1.83 -11.13
C GLY A 617 0.72 -1.21 -10.08
N GLN A 618 1.35 -2.01 -9.22
CA GLN A 618 2.17 -1.54 -8.11
C GLN A 618 3.42 -0.73 -8.54
N ASP A 619 4.01 -1.07 -9.68
CA ASP A 619 5.17 -0.36 -10.21
C ASP A 619 4.68 0.80 -11.09
N GLU A 620 5.08 2.03 -10.79
CA GLU A 620 4.72 3.24 -11.56
C GLU A 620 5.37 3.28 -12.96
N TYR A 621 6.51 2.64 -13.13
CA TYR A 621 7.36 2.71 -14.31
C TYR A 621 7.24 1.48 -15.22
N PHE A 622 6.81 0.34 -14.67
CA PHE A 622 6.65 -0.90 -15.41
C PHE A 622 5.29 -1.56 -15.14
N ALA A 623 4.28 -1.16 -15.90
CA ALA A 623 2.91 -1.64 -15.74
C ALA A 623 2.79 -3.17 -15.86
N GLU A 624 3.52 -3.78 -16.80
CA GLU A 624 3.44 -5.21 -17.10
C GLU A 624 4.36 -6.07 -16.21
N ARG A 625 4.96 -5.48 -15.15
CA ARG A 625 5.96 -6.12 -14.29
C ARG A 625 5.44 -7.36 -13.58
N TYR A 626 4.23 -7.27 -13.02
CA TYR A 626 3.68 -8.34 -12.19
C TYR A 626 2.73 -9.23 -12.97
N ILE A 627 2.77 -10.53 -12.68
CA ILE A 627 1.84 -11.51 -13.22
C ILE A 627 1.30 -12.38 -12.09
N LEU A 628 -0.01 -12.33 -11.85
CA LEU A 628 -0.67 -13.23 -10.91
C LEU A 628 -0.97 -14.55 -11.62
N PHE A 629 -0.39 -15.65 -11.11
CA PHE A 629 -0.59 -17.00 -11.62
C PHE A 629 -1.54 -17.80 -10.72
N GLY A 630 -2.35 -18.61 -11.36
CA GLY A 630 -3.32 -19.49 -10.72
C GLY A 630 -3.89 -20.51 -11.68
N GLU A 631 -4.90 -21.22 -11.21
CA GLU A 631 -5.66 -22.19 -11.99
C GLU A 631 -7.07 -21.67 -12.25
N TRP A 632 -7.52 -21.79 -13.50
CA TRP A 632 -8.89 -21.44 -13.90
C TRP A 632 -9.79 -22.66 -13.84
N MET A 633 -10.76 -22.60 -12.93
CA MET A 633 -11.46 -23.76 -12.39
C MET A 633 -12.81 -24.03 -13.05
N TYR A 634 -13.15 -23.37 -14.16
CA TYR A 634 -14.52 -23.41 -14.69
C TYR A 634 -14.89 -24.77 -15.31
N ALA A 635 -14.04 -25.31 -16.16
CA ALA A 635 -14.28 -26.59 -16.82
C ALA A 635 -13.60 -27.69 -16.01
N THR A 636 -14.18 -28.89 -16.01
CA THR A 636 -13.59 -30.06 -15.35
C THR A 636 -12.53 -30.68 -16.23
N HIS A 637 -11.29 -30.77 -15.73
CA HIS A 637 -10.21 -31.53 -16.38
C HIS A 637 -10.24 -33.01 -15.97
N SER A 638 -9.57 -33.37 -14.87
CA SER A 638 -9.51 -34.76 -14.40
C SER A 638 -10.26 -34.99 -13.09
N ILE A 639 -10.45 -33.93 -12.29
CA ILE A 639 -11.16 -33.97 -11.00
C ILE A 639 -12.38 -33.05 -11.10
N HIS A 640 -13.57 -33.58 -10.82
CA HIS A 640 -14.78 -32.77 -10.70
C HIS A 640 -14.80 -32.09 -9.34
N TYR A 641 -14.46 -30.80 -9.31
CA TYR A 641 -14.44 -30.02 -8.08
C TYR A 641 -15.83 -29.53 -7.72
N THR A 642 -16.23 -29.70 -6.45
CA THR A 642 -17.60 -29.43 -5.98
C THR A 642 -17.70 -28.35 -4.91
N LEU A 643 -16.57 -27.90 -4.35
CA LEU A 643 -16.49 -26.98 -3.22
C LEU A 643 -15.55 -25.80 -3.50
N LEU A 644 -15.51 -25.32 -4.75
CA LEU A 644 -14.60 -24.23 -5.13
C LEU A 644 -15.04 -22.88 -4.52
N PRO A 645 -14.13 -22.09 -3.94
CA PRO A 645 -14.45 -20.77 -3.41
C PRO A 645 -14.69 -19.73 -4.52
N ASP A 646 -14.07 -19.91 -5.68
CA ASP A 646 -14.21 -19.04 -6.86
C ASP A 646 -13.77 -19.79 -8.14
N LEU A 647 -13.98 -19.18 -9.31
CA LEU A 647 -13.59 -19.70 -10.62
C LEU A 647 -12.09 -19.59 -10.92
N PHE A 648 -11.34 -18.84 -10.11
CA PHE A 648 -9.89 -18.74 -10.21
C PHE A 648 -9.26 -18.83 -8.83
N ILE A 649 -8.24 -19.68 -8.72
CA ILE A 649 -7.50 -19.88 -7.47
C ILE A 649 -6.04 -19.53 -7.72
N ALA A 650 -5.56 -18.48 -7.06
CA ALA A 650 -4.19 -18.00 -7.22
C ALA A 650 -3.19 -18.85 -6.40
N PHE A 651 -1.98 -19.03 -6.92
CA PHE A 651 -0.92 -19.75 -6.21
C PHE A 651 0.42 -19.00 -6.15
N ASP A 652 0.74 -18.15 -7.13
CA ASP A 652 2.01 -17.43 -7.17
C ASP A 652 1.86 -16.05 -7.84
N LEU A 653 2.75 -15.12 -7.50
CA LEU A 653 2.86 -13.80 -8.11
C LEU A 653 4.29 -13.58 -8.60
N CYS A 654 4.44 -13.46 -9.92
CA CYS A 654 5.74 -13.30 -10.58
C CYS A 654 6.10 -11.82 -10.70
N ASP A 655 7.37 -11.50 -10.46
CA ASP A 655 7.99 -10.21 -10.79
C ASP A 655 8.95 -10.38 -11.98
N ARG A 656 8.57 -9.86 -13.14
CA ARG A 656 9.37 -9.92 -14.37
C ARG A 656 10.69 -9.16 -14.29
N SER A 657 10.79 -8.14 -13.43
CA SER A 657 12.00 -7.31 -13.34
C SER A 657 13.13 -8.08 -12.64
N THR A 658 12.79 -8.88 -11.63
CA THR A 658 13.72 -9.71 -10.86
C THR A 658 13.78 -11.16 -11.32
N ASP A 659 12.84 -11.58 -12.17
CA ASP A 659 12.65 -12.97 -12.63
C ASP A 659 12.44 -13.94 -11.44
N ALA A 660 11.68 -13.48 -10.44
CA ALA A 660 11.41 -14.21 -9.21
C ALA A 660 9.91 -14.23 -8.87
N PHE A 661 9.50 -15.16 -8.02
CA PHE A 661 8.15 -15.22 -7.46
C PHE A 661 8.16 -14.69 -6.03
N LEU A 662 7.13 -13.94 -5.66
CA LEU A 662 6.98 -13.45 -4.28
C LEU A 662 6.55 -14.58 -3.35
N ASP A 663 6.97 -14.49 -2.09
CA ASP A 663 6.59 -15.47 -1.07
C ASP A 663 5.08 -15.45 -0.78
N ARG A 664 4.59 -16.51 -0.13
CA ARG A 664 3.17 -16.70 0.16
C ARG A 664 2.62 -15.59 1.05
N ARG A 665 3.39 -15.18 2.06
CA ARG A 665 2.96 -14.20 3.06
C ARG A 665 2.75 -12.83 2.41
N THR A 666 3.68 -12.39 1.58
CA THR A 666 3.60 -11.14 0.83
C THR A 666 2.45 -11.18 -0.16
N LEU A 667 2.28 -12.26 -0.92
CA LEU A 667 1.13 -12.41 -1.82
C LEU A 667 -0.21 -12.31 -1.09
N GLN A 668 -0.39 -13.04 0.02
CA GLN A 668 -1.61 -12.97 0.83
C GLN A 668 -1.84 -11.56 1.38
N SER A 669 -0.79 -10.90 1.88
CA SER A 669 -0.88 -9.54 2.39
C SER A 669 -1.33 -8.56 1.29
N LEU A 670 -0.81 -8.69 0.08
CA LEU A 670 -1.17 -7.83 -1.06
C LEU A 670 -2.62 -8.06 -1.51
N LEU A 671 -3.06 -9.32 -1.63
CA LEU A 671 -4.44 -9.65 -1.99
C LEU A 671 -5.44 -9.09 -0.98
N ASN A 672 -5.15 -9.22 0.32
CA ASN A 672 -5.99 -8.69 1.39
C ASN A 672 -5.98 -7.16 1.42
N GLN A 673 -4.79 -6.55 1.31
CA GLN A 673 -4.63 -5.09 1.33
C GLN A 673 -5.42 -4.41 0.20
N TYR A 674 -5.42 -4.99 -1.00
CA TYR A 674 -6.13 -4.43 -2.15
C TYR A 674 -7.56 -4.93 -2.30
N GLY A 675 -8.05 -5.77 -1.37
CA GLY A 675 -9.41 -6.28 -1.37
C GLY A 675 -9.75 -7.06 -2.63
N CYS A 676 -8.82 -7.88 -3.14
CA CYS A 676 -9.00 -8.53 -4.44
C CYS A 676 -10.10 -9.59 -4.45
N GLY A 677 -10.46 -10.14 -3.29
CA GLY A 677 -11.44 -11.24 -3.19
C GLY A 677 -10.98 -12.56 -3.83
N ILE A 678 -9.74 -12.62 -4.34
CA ILE A 678 -9.20 -13.81 -5.00
C ILE A 678 -8.72 -14.81 -3.94
N PRO A 679 -9.27 -16.04 -3.92
CA PRO A 679 -8.80 -17.09 -3.02
C PRO A 679 -7.42 -17.59 -3.45
N LEU A 680 -6.61 -17.93 -2.45
CA LEU A 680 -5.34 -18.61 -2.68
C LEU A 680 -5.48 -20.11 -2.46
N VAL A 681 -4.62 -20.89 -3.12
CA VAL A 681 -4.49 -22.33 -2.85
C VAL A 681 -4.28 -22.58 -1.35
N PRO A 682 -4.90 -23.61 -0.76
CA PRO A 682 -4.89 -23.81 0.68
C PRO A 682 -3.51 -24.30 1.13
N VAL A 683 -3.04 -23.75 2.25
CA VAL A 683 -1.83 -24.21 2.91
C VAL A 683 -2.16 -25.49 3.66
N MET A 684 -1.42 -26.54 3.37
CA MET A 684 -1.52 -27.82 4.08
C MET A 684 -0.57 -27.83 5.27
N GLU A 685 0.68 -27.39 5.06
CA GLU A 685 1.70 -27.28 6.11
C GLU A 685 2.66 -26.13 5.86
N GLU A 686 3.20 -25.59 6.95
CA GLU A 686 4.22 -24.56 6.97
C GLU A 686 5.28 -24.98 8.01
N VAL A 687 6.47 -25.34 7.53
CA VAL A 687 7.51 -25.98 8.34
C VAL A 687 8.87 -25.34 8.10
N ASP A 688 9.74 -25.39 9.11
CA ASP A 688 11.09 -24.80 9.03
C ASP A 688 12.10 -25.75 8.34
N GLN A 689 11.77 -27.03 8.22
CA GLN A 689 12.60 -28.04 7.55
C GLN A 689 11.77 -28.81 6.54
N CYS A 690 12.39 -29.16 5.39
CA CYS A 690 11.70 -29.94 4.36
C CYS A 690 11.25 -31.30 4.92
N PRO A 691 9.97 -31.69 4.75
CA PRO A 691 9.53 -33.01 5.14
C PRO A 691 10.25 -34.11 4.36
N THR A 692 10.33 -35.28 4.98
CA THR A 692 10.86 -36.51 4.38
C THR A 692 9.97 -37.00 3.23
N GLU A 693 10.53 -37.86 2.36
CA GLU A 693 9.75 -38.44 1.25
C GLU A 693 8.48 -39.15 1.72
N LYS A 694 8.55 -39.81 2.89
CA LYS A 694 7.41 -40.50 3.50
C LYS A 694 6.33 -39.50 3.94
N GLU A 695 6.70 -38.40 4.59
CA GLU A 695 5.75 -37.37 5.03
C GLU A 695 5.09 -36.68 3.84
N LEU A 696 5.85 -36.35 2.79
CA LEU A 696 5.30 -35.81 1.54
C LEU A 696 4.32 -36.78 0.88
N TRP A 697 4.61 -38.09 0.90
CA TRP A 697 3.69 -39.12 0.40
C TRP A 697 2.39 -39.19 1.22
N GLU A 698 2.48 -39.13 2.56
CA GLU A 698 1.31 -39.13 3.44
C GLU A 698 0.44 -37.88 3.23
N MET A 699 1.04 -36.71 2.96
CA MET A 699 0.30 -35.48 2.64
C MET A 699 -0.53 -35.62 1.35
N VAL A 700 0.00 -36.30 0.33
CA VAL A 700 -0.71 -36.55 -0.93
C VAL A 700 -1.92 -37.47 -0.75
N GLN A 701 -1.98 -38.25 0.34
CA GLN A 701 -3.15 -39.08 0.66
C GLN A 701 -4.27 -38.32 1.39
N ARG A 702 -4.05 -37.05 1.77
CA ARG A 702 -5.04 -36.24 2.49
C ARG A 702 -6.24 -35.87 1.61
N LYS A 703 -7.36 -35.59 2.26
CA LYS A 703 -8.59 -35.10 1.62
C LYS A 703 -8.40 -33.67 1.10
N SER A 704 -8.87 -33.41 -0.12
CA SER A 704 -8.89 -32.07 -0.73
C SER A 704 -9.87 -31.15 0.00
N GLN A 705 -9.58 -29.85 0.01
CA GLN A 705 -10.54 -28.84 0.49
C GLN A 705 -11.62 -28.50 -0.54
N PHE A 706 -11.41 -28.86 -1.82
CA PHE A 706 -12.26 -28.43 -2.93
C PHE A 706 -13.19 -29.52 -3.49
N TRP A 707 -13.06 -30.77 -3.03
CA TRP A 707 -13.97 -31.86 -3.41
C TRP A 707 -13.93 -33.03 -2.42
N ASP A 708 -14.88 -33.96 -2.56
CA ASP A 708 -14.98 -35.15 -1.70
C ASP A 708 -14.05 -36.29 -2.15
N GLY A 709 -12.73 -36.02 -2.08
CA GLY A 709 -11.72 -37.01 -2.45
C GLY A 709 -10.31 -36.59 -2.05
N ARG A 710 -9.32 -37.38 -2.48
CA ARG A 710 -7.89 -37.08 -2.20
C ARG A 710 -7.40 -35.90 -3.04
N VAL A 711 -6.43 -35.16 -2.51
CA VAL A 711 -5.71 -34.14 -3.29
C VAL A 711 -5.10 -34.76 -4.56
N GLU A 712 -4.97 -33.97 -5.62
CA GLU A 712 -4.21 -34.39 -6.82
C GLU A 712 -2.74 -34.62 -6.46
N GLY A 713 -2.21 -33.68 -5.68
CA GLY A 713 -0.84 -33.67 -5.23
C GLY A 713 -0.60 -32.49 -4.30
N ILE A 714 0.68 -32.23 -4.04
CA ILE A 714 1.14 -31.09 -3.26
C ILE A 714 2.15 -30.28 -4.07
N TYR A 715 2.15 -28.98 -3.81
CA TYR A 715 3.12 -28.03 -4.33
C TYR A 715 3.94 -27.50 -3.16
N VAL A 716 5.26 -27.59 -3.27
CA VAL A 716 6.21 -27.29 -2.20
C VAL A 716 7.06 -26.10 -2.62
N LYS A 717 7.12 -25.07 -1.77
CA LYS A 717 7.92 -23.87 -1.99
C LYS A 717 8.90 -23.66 -0.85
N TRP A 718 10.13 -23.30 -1.19
CA TRP A 718 11.12 -22.79 -0.24
C TRP A 718 11.17 -21.28 -0.38
N GLU A 719 10.88 -20.57 0.69
CA GLU A 719 10.68 -19.13 0.73
C GLU A 719 11.66 -18.47 1.70
N SER A 720 12.36 -17.44 1.24
CA SER A 720 13.21 -16.59 2.09
C SER A 720 13.31 -15.18 1.53
N ASP A 721 13.52 -14.21 2.43
CA ASP A 721 13.67 -12.79 2.09
C ASP A 721 12.55 -12.22 1.20
N GLY A 722 11.30 -12.70 1.36
CA GLY A 722 10.17 -12.21 0.57
C GLY A 722 9.99 -12.86 -0.79
N VAL A 723 10.81 -13.85 -1.15
CA VAL A 723 10.79 -14.51 -2.47
C VAL A 723 10.81 -16.03 -2.38
N VAL A 724 10.27 -16.69 -3.41
CA VAL A 724 10.34 -18.13 -3.60
C VAL A 724 11.69 -18.47 -4.23
N ARG A 725 12.53 -19.21 -3.51
CA ARG A 725 13.86 -19.66 -3.96
C ARG A 725 13.78 -20.93 -4.80
N ARG A 726 12.92 -21.86 -4.39
CA ARG A 726 12.78 -23.17 -5.02
C ARG A 726 11.35 -23.65 -4.97
N ARG A 727 10.98 -24.49 -5.93
CA ARG A 727 9.65 -25.07 -6.08
C ARG A 727 9.76 -26.55 -6.44
N GLY A 728 8.80 -27.34 -5.99
CA GLY A 728 8.67 -28.75 -6.33
C GLY A 728 7.23 -29.19 -6.26
N LYS A 729 6.92 -30.35 -6.84
CA LYS A 729 5.60 -30.99 -6.74
C LYS A 729 5.74 -32.47 -6.42
N VAL A 730 4.72 -33.02 -5.78
CA VAL A 730 4.51 -34.47 -5.67
C VAL A 730 3.07 -34.74 -6.09
N VAL A 731 2.88 -35.68 -7.00
CA VAL A 731 1.57 -36.01 -7.59
C VAL A 731 1.28 -37.48 -7.29
N ARG A 732 0.04 -37.82 -6.93
CA ARG A 732 -0.31 -39.20 -6.58
C ARG A 732 -0.17 -40.15 -7.76
N SER A 733 0.18 -41.40 -7.48
CA SER A 733 0.52 -42.44 -8.45
C SER A 733 -0.61 -42.83 -9.41
N ASP A 734 -1.86 -42.76 -8.96
CA ASP A 734 -3.06 -43.13 -9.71
C ASP A 734 -3.66 -41.95 -10.49
N PHE A 735 -2.99 -40.79 -10.48
CA PHE A 735 -3.40 -39.63 -11.25
C PHE A 735 -2.76 -39.65 -12.65
N ILE A 736 -3.59 -39.79 -13.67
CA ILE A 736 -3.14 -39.81 -15.07
C ILE A 736 -3.27 -38.40 -15.66
N ALA A 737 -2.15 -37.73 -15.93
CA ALA A 737 -2.11 -36.48 -16.67
C ALA A 737 -2.35 -36.74 -18.17
N GLY A 738 -3.61 -36.74 -18.61
CA GLY A 738 -3.99 -37.14 -19.97
C GLY A 738 -4.26 -35.97 -20.92
N ASN A 739 -3.31 -35.64 -21.82
CA ASN A 739 -3.52 -34.65 -22.88
C ASN A 739 -4.40 -35.14 -24.06
N GLU A 740 -4.62 -36.44 -24.22
CA GLU A 740 -5.33 -36.98 -25.40
C GLU A 740 -6.86 -37.07 -25.25
N HIS A 741 -7.40 -36.94 -24.04
CA HIS A 741 -8.80 -37.26 -23.76
C HIS A 741 -9.77 -36.06 -23.60
N TRP A 742 -9.28 -34.84 -23.35
CA TRP A 742 -10.15 -33.71 -22.98
C TRP A 742 -10.66 -32.89 -24.17
N MET A 743 -9.87 -32.67 -25.23
CA MET A 743 -10.30 -31.91 -26.42
C MET A 743 -11.48 -32.57 -27.19
N LYS A 744 -11.79 -33.83 -26.91
CA LYS A 744 -12.86 -34.61 -27.58
C LYS A 744 -14.09 -34.88 -26.71
N ARG A 745 -14.08 -34.50 -25.43
CA ARG A 745 -15.23 -34.69 -24.50
C ARG A 745 -16.11 -33.43 -24.46
N ARG A 746 -17.40 -33.61 -24.16
CA ARG A 746 -18.29 -32.47 -23.86
C ARG A 746 -17.78 -31.77 -22.59
N LEU A 747 -17.81 -30.44 -22.58
CA LEU A 747 -17.36 -29.63 -21.46
C LEU A 747 -18.26 -29.85 -20.24
N GLU A 748 -17.71 -30.45 -19.19
CA GLU A 748 -18.31 -30.52 -17.86
C GLU A 748 -17.82 -29.35 -17.01
N VAL A 749 -18.65 -28.87 -16.09
CA VAL A 749 -18.42 -27.63 -15.32
C VAL A 749 -18.28 -27.97 -13.84
N ASN A 750 -17.26 -27.42 -13.18
CA ASN A 750 -17.07 -27.56 -11.74
C ASN A 750 -18.08 -26.71 -10.95
N GLU A 751 -18.31 -27.06 -9.68
CA GLU A 751 -19.28 -26.38 -8.81
C GLU A 751 -18.60 -25.47 -7.78
N LEU A 752 -19.21 -24.31 -7.55
CA LEU A 752 -18.82 -23.40 -6.48
C LEU A 752 -19.46 -23.83 -5.16
N ALA A 753 -18.75 -23.62 -4.04
CA ALA A 753 -19.28 -23.85 -2.71
C ALA A 753 -20.55 -23.01 -2.48
N LYS A 754 -21.60 -23.65 -1.96
CA LYS A 754 -22.84 -22.95 -1.58
C LYS A 754 -22.54 -22.04 -0.40
N ILE A 755 -22.78 -20.74 -0.56
CA ILE A 755 -22.77 -19.79 0.56
C ILE A 755 -23.86 -20.25 1.52
N ALA A 756 -23.49 -20.64 2.74
CA ALA A 756 -24.46 -20.89 3.81
C ALA A 756 -25.16 -19.56 4.10
N THR A 757 -26.40 -19.43 3.62
CA THR A 757 -27.30 -18.30 3.88
C THR A 757 -27.77 -18.29 5.33
#